data_AF-A0A6N7PEX5-F1
#
_entry.id   AF-A0A6N7PEX5-F1
#
_cell.length_a   1.000
_cell.length_b   1.000
_cell.length_c   1.000
_cell.angle_alpha   90.00
_cell.angle_beta   90.00
_cell.angle_gamma   90.00
#
_symmetry.space_group_name_H-M   'P 1'
#
loop_
_entity.id
_entity.type
_entity.pdbx_description
1 polymer ?
#
loop_
_entity_poly.entity_id
_entity_poly.type
_entity_poly.pdbx_seq_one_letter_code
_entity_poly.pdbx_strand_id
1 'polypeptide(L)'
;MRQSGKAFLVLSLLMIFNADLCAQFKPGRSFYTQKPEDPQAVYFTPNGTDISDQLQTAINQLKKDKNFGIIFIPEGTYFISKTIYIPTAIRLIGYGKNRPVIALKKNAPGFQEENQKDKGKATYMFWFTSSLVEPGGNINDAGASTFYSALSNIDLKIEAGNPAAVALRTHFAQHSFIAHCNIEIGKGKAGLFDIGNMMEDVKFFGGEYGIYTTKASPGWQFMMMDTYFEGQRKTAIKTQQAGFTIVRMEIKNVPAAIQVDSNYWEKIFIEDARFENISGPAIVLSNEDNANMQLNIRNLVCNKVPILLRSPKYDTAMKAPASMYAVKRLVYGLQMDDLHKEPEYKSICEAEPLKSMPAAFVSDIPQLPAMTEWVNLKTLGAAGDGITDDTKAIQKAIDEHRVIYVPQGSYRISQTLQLKPNTVMIGLHPIATNFALTENAPAFGSFGAPKAMVEAPAGGTNILTGIGLYTGESNYRAVGCKWMAGAQSMVDDVKLIGGHGSIRPGPMVSWKWQERQTERRPGMDQLWDTQYWSLWVTNNGGGIFKNIWSASTYATSGFYANNTSTRGRIYAMSVEHHVRNEVRFKDVSNWNVYALQLEEESQESSECQPLEIDGCKDMTFANLYMFRVIRVKVPHPYSVRTWNCSNLEMLNIHNYSQIKYTTDNPLYDMNTGIEVRPTELARLYISGSSPKNLSGNVQLLAKGFEFAIGLCADSKGNIYFGEQRMKRVYKWSPAMESLQLVADFPWEPLSLACDANDNLLVVFRYNPQPGFMINGQPEKYQNPPDASGTSFSGWGNSGFGSLVYSVDPERPEETLKILDKVAMGSVNNIHKALYPSNRWRDYHDFNRVTLNRNEECWVAPDGKTIIPVCYDLARSCALVEAFPGKPLFAVDEYDKRTVKYQVDTQGYLSDLRYFAEKGEFSSVPDAQGNVWVADGDIYSFDAAGKQQQSLRVPERPSSLAIVGKTLYFTGRTALYRTTIK
;
A
#
# COMPACT_ATOMS: atom_id res chain seq x y z
N MET A 1 64.95 53.72 15.54
CA MET A 1 63.82 54.66 15.37
C MET A 1 62.81 53.99 14.44
N ARG A 2 61.56 53.80 14.91
CA ARG A 2 60.29 53.67 14.14
C ARG A 2 60.10 52.56 13.08
N GLN A 3 59.04 51.78 13.33
CA GLN A 3 57.97 51.34 12.41
C GLN A 3 58.30 50.86 11.00
N SER A 4 57.95 49.60 10.70
CA SER A 4 56.94 49.19 9.71
C SER A 4 57.25 47.81 9.12
N GLY A 5 56.22 47.03 8.80
CA GLY A 5 56.35 45.86 7.91
C GLY A 5 55.92 44.50 8.50
N LYS A 6 54.63 44.35 8.85
CA LYS A 6 53.97 43.04 8.85
C LYS A 6 53.71 42.62 7.40
N ALA A 7 54.36 41.56 6.91
CA ALA A 7 53.86 40.68 5.85
C ALA A 7 54.85 39.51 5.67
N PHE A 8 54.34 38.34 5.32
CA PHE A 8 55.08 37.11 4.99
C PHE A 8 55.64 36.30 6.15
N LEU A 9 54.77 35.71 7.00
CA LEU A 9 55.06 34.41 7.61
C LEU A 9 53.79 33.68 8.11
N VAL A 10 52.72 33.59 7.30
CA VAL A 10 51.52 32.78 7.64
C VAL A 10 50.92 32.13 6.39
N LEU A 11 51.72 31.44 5.57
CA LEU A 11 51.19 30.76 4.38
C LEU A 11 51.77 29.37 4.08
N SER A 12 52.39 28.71 5.06
CA SER A 12 53.02 27.40 4.81
C SER A 12 52.72 26.32 5.87
N LEU A 13 51.76 26.56 6.77
CA LEU A 13 51.41 25.63 7.86
C LEU A 13 49.91 25.33 8.01
N LEU A 14 49.10 25.68 7.00
CA LEU A 14 47.63 25.45 6.98
C LEU A 14 47.14 24.60 5.80
N MET A 15 48.03 23.81 5.18
CA MET A 15 47.72 22.94 4.04
C MET A 15 48.05 21.46 4.29
N ILE A 16 47.86 20.95 5.51
CA ILE A 16 47.83 19.50 5.76
C ILE A 16 46.72 19.24 6.79
N PHE A 17 45.82 18.32 6.46
CA PHE A 17 44.57 17.92 7.15
C PHE A 17 43.27 18.63 6.75
N ASN A 18 42.99 18.66 5.45
CA ASN A 18 41.66 18.27 4.94
C ASN A 18 41.89 17.12 3.96
N ALA A 19 42.32 15.97 4.50
CA ALA A 19 42.06 14.72 3.79
C ALA A 19 40.56 14.50 3.93
N ASP A 20 39.82 14.65 2.82
CA ASP A 20 38.48 14.10 2.70
C ASP A 20 38.53 12.67 3.29
N LEU A 21 37.94 12.48 4.47
CA LEU A 21 37.55 11.16 4.96
C LEU A 21 36.38 10.69 4.08
N CYS A 22 36.63 10.53 2.78
CA CYS A 22 35.82 9.68 1.93
C CYS A 22 35.94 8.29 2.52
N ALA A 23 34.84 7.77 3.06
CA ALA A 23 34.75 6.35 3.40
C ALA A 23 35.19 5.55 2.17
N GLN A 24 36.30 4.82 2.28
CA GLN A 24 36.81 4.01 1.19
C GLN A 24 35.80 2.89 0.96
N PHE A 25 35.09 2.95 -0.17
CA PHE A 25 34.16 1.89 -0.57
C PHE A 25 34.88 0.54 -0.51
N LYS A 26 34.34 -0.37 0.30
CA LYS A 26 34.77 -1.77 0.35
C LYS A 26 33.63 -2.60 -0.20
N PRO A 27 33.88 -3.43 -1.24
CA PRO A 27 32.90 -4.39 -1.70
C PRO A 27 32.34 -5.21 -0.53
N GLY A 28 31.04 -5.46 -0.56
CA GLY A 28 30.37 -6.23 0.47
C GLY A 28 30.82 -7.70 0.47
N ARG A 29 30.60 -8.40 1.58
CA ARG A 29 30.79 -9.86 1.61
C ARG A 29 29.75 -10.50 0.69
N SER A 30 30.22 -11.32 -0.25
CA SER A 30 29.33 -12.05 -1.16
C SER A 30 28.43 -13.01 -0.37
N PHE A 31 27.13 -12.94 -0.64
CA PHE A 31 26.12 -13.84 -0.11
C PHE A 31 26.14 -15.18 -0.86
N TYR A 32 26.20 -15.12 -2.20
CA TYR A 32 26.38 -16.30 -3.06
C TYR A 32 27.85 -16.48 -3.44
N THR A 33 28.59 -17.22 -2.60
CA THR A 33 30.06 -17.35 -2.72
C THR A 33 30.55 -18.24 -3.87
N GLN A 34 29.67 -19.02 -4.48
CA GLN A 34 29.98 -19.98 -5.54
C GLN A 34 28.96 -19.88 -6.68
N LYS A 35 29.29 -20.45 -7.84
CA LYS A 35 28.38 -20.54 -8.98
C LYS A 35 27.23 -21.51 -8.65
N PRO A 36 25.96 -21.07 -8.58
CA PRO A 36 24.84 -21.99 -8.47
C PRO A 36 24.72 -22.84 -9.73
N GLU A 37 24.34 -24.11 -9.60
CA GLU A 37 24.16 -25.01 -10.74
C GLU A 37 22.68 -25.10 -11.16
N ASP A 38 22.26 -24.16 -11.98
CA ASP A 38 20.92 -24.12 -12.56
C ASP A 38 20.98 -24.21 -14.10
N PRO A 39 20.51 -25.32 -14.71
CA PRO A 39 20.54 -25.49 -16.16
C PRO A 39 19.52 -24.62 -16.91
N GLN A 40 18.56 -24.02 -16.20
CA GLN A 40 17.56 -23.13 -16.79
C GLN A 40 17.91 -21.65 -16.60
N ALA A 41 18.94 -21.31 -15.84
CA ALA A 41 19.42 -19.94 -15.72
C ALA A 41 20.31 -19.53 -16.91
N VAL A 42 20.44 -18.23 -17.13
CA VAL A 42 21.44 -17.65 -18.03
C VAL A 42 22.69 -17.29 -17.22
N TYR A 43 23.86 -17.73 -17.66
CA TYR A 43 25.14 -17.32 -17.07
C TYR A 43 25.77 -16.24 -17.93
N PHE A 44 25.86 -15.03 -17.40
CA PHE A 44 26.36 -13.89 -18.15
C PHE A 44 27.88 -13.91 -18.26
N THR A 45 28.38 -14.05 -19.49
CA THR A 45 29.82 -14.02 -19.82
C THR A 45 30.06 -12.95 -20.88
N PRO A 46 30.33 -11.69 -20.48
CA PRO A 46 30.46 -10.59 -21.43
C PRO A 46 31.81 -10.62 -22.17
N ASN A 47 31.82 -9.97 -23.33
CA ASN A 47 33.04 -9.68 -24.11
C ASN A 47 33.31 -8.18 -24.07
N GLY A 48 34.37 -7.75 -23.39
CA GLY A 48 34.74 -6.33 -23.27
C GLY A 48 34.31 -5.67 -21.96
N THR A 49 34.60 -4.37 -21.84
CA THR A 49 34.47 -3.64 -20.56
C THR A 49 33.15 -2.92 -20.39
N ASP A 50 32.52 -2.43 -21.48
CA ASP A 50 31.15 -1.93 -21.46
C ASP A 50 30.17 -3.05 -21.76
N ILE A 51 29.35 -3.40 -20.77
CA ILE A 51 28.43 -4.53 -20.89
C ILE A 51 27.01 -4.09 -21.22
N SER A 52 26.75 -2.80 -21.46
CA SER A 52 25.38 -2.26 -21.50
C SER A 52 24.48 -3.01 -22.49
N ASP A 53 24.92 -3.12 -23.75
CA ASP A 53 24.13 -3.75 -24.81
C ASP A 53 24.08 -5.29 -24.65
N GLN A 54 25.16 -5.90 -24.14
CA GLN A 54 25.23 -7.35 -23.94
C GLN A 54 24.31 -7.79 -22.80
N LEU A 55 24.30 -7.07 -21.69
CA LEU A 55 23.44 -7.35 -20.55
C LEU A 55 21.97 -7.11 -20.91
N GLN A 56 21.66 -6.00 -21.59
CA GLN A 56 20.29 -5.75 -22.05
C GLN A 56 19.81 -6.84 -23.01
N THR A 57 20.67 -7.29 -23.93
CA THR A 57 20.35 -8.38 -24.86
C THR A 57 20.05 -9.67 -24.11
N ALA A 58 20.87 -10.03 -23.11
CA ALA A 58 20.64 -11.23 -22.30
C ALA A 58 19.31 -11.17 -21.52
N ILE A 59 18.98 -10.00 -20.94
CA ILE A 59 17.71 -9.76 -20.25
C ILE A 59 16.52 -9.92 -21.20
N ASN A 60 16.56 -9.24 -22.35
CA ASN A 60 15.48 -9.30 -23.33
C ASN A 60 15.30 -10.70 -23.89
N GLN A 61 16.40 -11.41 -24.16
CA GLN A 61 16.36 -12.77 -24.67
C GLN A 61 15.74 -13.74 -23.66
N LEU A 62 16.19 -13.69 -22.39
CA LEU A 62 15.57 -14.49 -21.32
C LEU A 62 14.08 -14.21 -21.18
N LYS A 63 13.67 -12.93 -21.24
CA LYS A 63 12.27 -12.54 -21.18
C LYS A 63 11.46 -13.10 -22.36
N LYS A 64 12.00 -13.08 -23.58
CA LYS A 64 11.34 -13.66 -24.77
C LYS A 64 11.23 -15.17 -24.68
N ASP A 65 12.30 -15.84 -24.26
CA ASP A 65 12.40 -17.29 -24.27
C ASP A 65 11.58 -17.94 -23.16
N LYS A 66 11.63 -17.36 -21.95
CA LYS A 66 11.08 -18.00 -20.75
C LYS A 66 10.01 -17.19 -20.04
N ASN A 67 9.87 -15.91 -20.37
CA ASN A 67 8.98 -14.93 -19.70
C ASN A 67 9.32 -14.62 -18.23
N PHE A 68 10.08 -15.48 -17.56
CA PHE A 68 10.66 -15.28 -16.23
C PHE A 68 12.03 -15.95 -16.15
N GLY A 69 12.82 -15.65 -15.13
CA GLY A 69 14.01 -16.43 -14.82
C GLY A 69 15.16 -15.62 -14.22
N ILE A 70 16.32 -16.25 -14.18
CA ILE A 70 17.51 -15.74 -13.51
C ILE A 70 18.64 -15.52 -14.51
N ILE A 71 19.32 -14.38 -14.40
CA ILE A 71 20.65 -14.14 -14.96
C ILE A 71 21.67 -14.11 -13.83
N PHE A 72 22.62 -15.04 -13.87
CA PHE A 72 23.74 -15.08 -12.94
C PHE A 72 24.92 -14.28 -13.49
N ILE A 73 25.45 -13.38 -12.67
CA ILE A 73 26.58 -12.49 -13.01
C ILE A 73 27.79 -12.90 -12.16
N PRO A 74 28.89 -13.41 -12.78
CA PRO A 74 30.08 -13.81 -12.04
C PRO A 74 30.79 -12.61 -11.41
N GLU A 75 31.57 -12.88 -10.37
CA GLU A 75 32.51 -11.92 -9.78
C GLU A 75 33.36 -11.25 -10.87
N GLY A 76 33.42 -9.92 -10.79
CA GLY A 76 34.10 -9.10 -11.76
C GLY A 76 33.78 -7.62 -11.55
N THR A 77 34.47 -6.75 -12.28
CA THR A 77 34.13 -5.33 -12.38
C THR A 77 33.69 -5.04 -13.80
N TYR A 78 32.46 -4.58 -13.93
CA TYR A 78 31.81 -4.30 -15.20
C TYR A 78 31.45 -2.83 -15.30
N PHE A 79 31.49 -2.27 -16.51
CA PHE A 79 31.07 -0.91 -16.74
C PHE A 79 29.82 -0.86 -17.61
N ILE A 80 28.97 0.12 -17.34
CA ILE A 80 27.84 0.48 -18.21
C ILE A 80 27.91 1.96 -18.56
N SER A 81 27.38 2.32 -19.72
CA SER A 81 27.21 3.70 -20.18
C SER A 81 25.77 4.04 -20.56
N LYS A 82 24.85 3.07 -20.43
CA LYS A 82 23.42 3.20 -20.76
C LYS A 82 22.58 2.63 -19.61
N THR A 83 21.32 3.06 -19.52
CA THR A 83 20.33 2.44 -18.63
C THR A 83 20.08 0.99 -19.02
N ILE A 84 20.02 0.11 -18.02
CA ILE A 84 19.63 -1.29 -18.16
C ILE A 84 18.20 -1.45 -17.67
N TYR A 85 17.33 -2.00 -18.51
CA TYR A 85 15.92 -2.23 -18.22
C TYR A 85 15.69 -3.67 -17.77
N ILE A 86 15.08 -3.84 -16.59
CA ILE A 86 14.76 -5.15 -16.01
C ILE A 86 13.24 -5.35 -16.02
N PRO A 87 12.69 -6.15 -16.96
CA PRO A 87 11.26 -6.37 -17.02
C PRO A 87 10.76 -7.26 -15.88
N THR A 88 9.44 -7.29 -15.71
CA THR A 88 8.71 -8.19 -14.79
C THR A 88 9.27 -9.62 -14.79
N ALA A 89 9.49 -10.19 -13.60
CA ALA A 89 9.94 -11.55 -13.31
C ALA A 89 11.32 -11.95 -13.85
N ILE A 90 12.22 -10.98 -14.01
CA ILE A 90 13.63 -11.25 -14.27
C ILE A 90 14.44 -10.89 -13.02
N ARG A 91 15.31 -11.80 -12.60
CA ARG A 91 16.23 -11.60 -11.47
C ARG A 91 17.68 -11.56 -11.94
N LEU A 92 18.42 -10.55 -11.49
CA LEU A 92 19.87 -10.48 -11.64
C LEU A 92 20.52 -10.87 -10.31
N ILE A 93 21.34 -11.92 -10.33
CA ILE A 93 21.99 -12.45 -9.12
C ILE A 93 23.49 -12.54 -9.32
N GLY A 94 24.26 -11.80 -8.52
CA GLY A 94 25.72 -11.89 -8.52
C GLY A 94 26.24 -13.12 -7.77
N TYR A 95 27.38 -13.66 -8.17
CA TYR A 95 28.03 -14.76 -7.45
C TYR A 95 29.56 -14.72 -7.52
N GLY A 96 30.21 -15.36 -6.55
CA GLY A 96 31.68 -15.47 -6.46
C GLY A 96 32.19 -15.10 -5.07
N LYS A 97 33.49 -15.19 -4.84
CA LYS A 97 34.10 -14.90 -3.52
C LYS A 97 33.82 -13.47 -3.10
N ASN A 98 33.86 -12.56 -4.07
CA ASN A 98 33.43 -11.17 -3.94
C ASN A 98 32.18 -10.91 -4.80
N ARG A 99 31.38 -9.92 -4.40
CA ARG A 99 30.23 -9.47 -5.22
C ARG A 99 30.75 -8.89 -6.54
N PRO A 100 30.11 -9.15 -7.69
CA PRO A 100 30.36 -8.35 -8.88
C PRO A 100 30.04 -6.88 -8.62
N VAL A 101 30.83 -6.00 -9.23
CA VAL A 101 30.63 -4.54 -9.20
C VAL A 101 30.21 -4.08 -10.58
N ILE A 102 29.08 -3.38 -10.69
CA ILE A 102 28.66 -2.72 -11.92
C ILE A 102 28.76 -1.20 -11.73
N ALA A 103 29.65 -0.57 -12.49
CA ALA A 103 29.94 0.85 -12.42
C ALA A 103 29.38 1.60 -13.63
N LEU A 104 28.64 2.68 -13.40
CA LEU A 104 28.35 3.68 -14.43
C LEU A 104 29.65 4.41 -14.77
N LYS A 105 30.03 4.44 -16.06
CA LYS A 105 31.27 5.08 -16.51
C LYS A 105 31.33 6.56 -16.15
N LYS A 106 32.56 7.09 -16.05
CA LYS A 106 32.80 8.53 -15.93
C LYS A 106 32.15 9.26 -17.11
N ASN A 107 31.42 10.33 -16.83
CA ASN A 107 30.73 11.13 -17.84
C ASN A 107 29.88 10.27 -18.81
N ALA A 108 29.12 9.31 -18.28
CA ALA A 108 28.26 8.45 -19.09
C ALA A 108 27.22 9.31 -19.81
N PRO A 109 27.06 9.20 -21.15
CA PRO A 109 26.15 10.07 -21.89
C PRO A 109 24.71 10.03 -21.35
N GLY A 110 24.12 11.20 -21.10
CA GLY A 110 22.73 11.33 -20.64
C GLY A 110 22.54 11.35 -19.11
N PHE A 111 23.63 11.29 -18.34
CA PHE A 111 23.60 11.33 -16.87
C PHE A 111 24.15 12.64 -16.27
N GLN A 112 24.47 13.62 -17.13
CA GLN A 112 25.01 14.93 -16.73
C GLN A 112 23.92 15.88 -16.20
N GLU A 113 22.69 15.77 -16.71
CA GLU A 113 21.60 16.70 -16.44
C GLU A 113 20.32 15.94 -16.08
N GLU A 114 19.48 16.58 -15.27
CA GLU A 114 18.19 16.03 -14.87
C GLU A 114 17.23 15.94 -16.07
N ASN A 115 16.59 14.79 -16.26
CA ASN A 115 15.49 14.66 -17.20
C ASN A 115 14.21 15.28 -16.62
N GLN A 116 13.86 16.51 -17.01
CA GLN A 116 12.69 17.21 -16.47
C GLN A 116 11.33 16.55 -16.77
N LYS A 117 11.26 15.63 -17.74
CA LYS A 117 10.04 14.87 -18.06
C LYS A 117 9.88 13.62 -17.20
N ASP A 118 10.95 13.18 -16.54
CA ASP A 118 10.92 12.01 -15.67
C ASP A 118 10.40 12.40 -14.28
N LYS A 119 9.61 11.50 -13.68
CA LYS A 119 9.00 11.67 -12.35
C LYS A 119 10.06 11.93 -11.26
N GLY A 120 11.22 11.28 -11.34
CA GLY A 120 12.34 11.47 -10.40
C GLY A 120 13.28 12.62 -10.77
N LYS A 121 13.09 13.22 -11.95
CA LYS A 121 14.03 14.16 -12.57
C LYS A 121 15.44 13.58 -12.64
N ALA A 122 15.56 12.33 -13.09
CA ALA A 122 16.82 11.59 -13.04
C ALA A 122 17.01 10.68 -14.26
N THR A 123 18.23 10.15 -14.37
CA THR A 123 18.57 9.06 -15.29
C THR A 123 19.09 7.87 -14.48
N TYR A 124 18.68 6.65 -14.85
CA TYR A 124 18.84 5.47 -14.02
C TYR A 124 19.92 4.52 -14.54
N MET A 125 20.76 3.95 -13.67
CA MET A 125 21.66 2.85 -14.07
C MET A 125 20.83 1.61 -14.40
N PHE A 126 19.92 1.23 -13.51
CA PHE A 126 18.93 0.19 -13.76
C PHE A 126 17.51 0.73 -13.54
N TRP A 127 16.62 0.37 -14.45
CA TRP A 127 15.21 0.74 -14.40
C TRP A 127 14.35 -0.52 -14.52
N PHE A 128 13.62 -0.85 -13.46
CA PHE A 128 12.64 -1.93 -13.51
C PHE A 128 11.41 -1.51 -14.31
N THR A 129 10.97 -2.35 -15.23
CA THR A 129 9.89 -2.03 -16.19
C THR A 129 8.79 -3.09 -16.17
N SER A 130 7.57 -2.69 -16.54
CA SER A 130 6.45 -3.64 -16.62
C SER A 130 6.56 -4.59 -17.81
N SER A 131 7.20 -4.15 -18.91
CA SER A 131 7.44 -4.93 -20.11
C SER A 131 8.91 -4.88 -20.56
N LEU A 132 9.27 -5.76 -21.50
CA LEU A 132 10.57 -5.70 -22.18
C LEU A 132 10.74 -4.36 -22.90
N VAL A 133 11.99 -3.89 -23.02
CA VAL A 133 12.35 -2.64 -23.69
C VAL A 133 13.31 -2.94 -24.83
N GLU A 134 12.90 -2.64 -26.07
CA GLU A 134 13.74 -2.76 -27.27
C GLU A 134 14.37 -1.41 -27.63
N PRO A 135 15.49 -1.41 -28.39
CA PRO A 135 16.07 -0.18 -28.92
C PRO A 135 15.02 0.68 -29.67
N GLY A 136 14.84 1.92 -29.22
CA GLY A 136 13.85 2.86 -29.79
C GLY A 136 12.39 2.60 -29.39
N GLY A 137 12.11 1.59 -28.56
CA GLY A 137 10.78 1.28 -28.05
C GLY A 137 10.34 2.17 -26.89
N ASN A 138 9.06 2.06 -26.51
CA ASN A 138 8.52 2.74 -25.34
C ASN A 138 9.01 2.10 -24.04
N ILE A 139 9.35 2.93 -23.06
CA ILE A 139 9.72 2.49 -21.71
C ILE A 139 8.45 2.52 -20.86
N ASN A 140 7.86 1.35 -20.61
CA ASN A 140 6.74 1.23 -19.69
C ASN A 140 7.29 1.03 -18.28
N ASP A 141 7.11 2.03 -17.42
CA ASP A 141 7.53 1.96 -16.02
C ASP A 141 6.96 0.72 -15.33
N ALA A 142 7.65 0.24 -14.30
CA ALA A 142 7.08 -0.76 -13.41
C ALA A 142 5.86 -0.18 -12.68
N GLY A 143 4.99 -1.07 -12.16
CA GLY A 143 3.86 -0.68 -11.33
C GLY A 143 3.22 -1.87 -10.62
N ALA A 144 1.95 -1.73 -10.25
CA ALA A 144 1.16 -2.71 -9.47
C ALA A 144 1.03 -4.13 -10.09
N SER A 145 1.58 -4.37 -11.29
CA SER A 145 1.62 -5.70 -11.92
C SER A 145 3.04 -6.20 -12.22
N THR A 146 4.07 -5.51 -11.73
CA THR A 146 5.48 -5.88 -11.93
C THR A 146 5.97 -6.72 -10.76
N PHE A 147 5.73 -8.03 -10.84
CA PHE A 147 6.06 -8.99 -9.79
C PHE A 147 7.41 -9.71 -10.03
N TYR A 148 7.97 -10.26 -8.96
CA TYR A 148 9.12 -11.20 -8.93
C TYR A 148 10.48 -10.70 -9.45
N SER A 149 10.61 -9.44 -9.87
CA SER A 149 11.88 -8.91 -10.38
C SER A 149 12.84 -8.55 -9.26
N ALA A 150 14.11 -8.90 -9.37
CA ALA A 150 15.06 -8.62 -8.28
C ALA A 150 16.47 -8.32 -8.77
N LEU A 151 17.22 -7.61 -7.95
CA LEU A 151 18.67 -7.45 -8.07
C LEU A 151 19.29 -7.82 -6.72
N SER A 152 20.18 -8.82 -6.73
CA SER A 152 20.78 -9.33 -5.50
C SER A 152 22.24 -9.68 -5.62
N ASN A 153 23.01 -9.42 -4.56
CA ASN A 153 24.43 -9.75 -4.44
C ASN A 153 25.30 -9.07 -5.52
N ILE A 154 24.96 -7.84 -5.90
CA ILE A 154 25.67 -7.03 -6.89
C ILE A 154 25.90 -5.65 -6.28
N ASP A 155 27.15 -5.22 -6.26
CA ASP A 155 27.50 -3.86 -5.81
C ASP A 155 27.43 -2.89 -6.99
N LEU A 156 26.99 -1.66 -6.73
CA LEU A 156 26.77 -0.63 -7.74
C LEU A 156 27.63 0.60 -7.46
N LYS A 157 28.15 1.22 -8.52
CA LYS A 157 28.98 2.43 -8.40
C LYS A 157 28.61 3.49 -9.45
N ILE A 158 28.49 4.73 -9.02
CA ILE A 158 28.37 5.90 -9.91
C ILE A 158 29.72 6.61 -9.94
N GLU A 159 30.43 6.51 -11.07
CA GLU A 159 31.68 7.26 -11.27
C GLU A 159 31.43 8.77 -11.45
N ALA A 160 32.50 9.56 -11.33
CA ALA A 160 32.43 11.02 -11.44
C ALA A 160 31.86 11.51 -12.79
N GLY A 161 31.19 12.68 -12.77
CA GLY A 161 30.62 13.31 -13.96
C GLY A 161 29.18 12.94 -14.29
N ASN A 162 28.48 12.29 -13.34
CA ASN A 162 27.11 11.81 -13.50
C ASN A 162 26.16 12.35 -12.38
N PRO A 163 26.04 13.66 -12.18
CA PRO A 163 25.28 14.24 -11.07
C PRO A 163 23.78 13.93 -11.11
N ALA A 164 23.19 13.63 -12.27
CA ALA A 164 21.78 13.28 -12.40
C ALA A 164 21.51 11.76 -12.23
N ALA A 165 22.56 10.96 -12.02
CA ALA A 165 22.44 9.51 -11.93
C ALA A 165 21.78 9.04 -10.64
N VAL A 166 20.87 8.09 -10.80
CA VAL A 166 20.32 7.27 -9.73
C VAL A 166 20.66 5.81 -10.03
N ALA A 167 21.09 5.04 -9.03
CA ALA A 167 21.48 3.65 -9.29
C ALA A 167 20.28 2.80 -9.71
N LEU A 168 19.16 2.87 -8.98
CA LEU A 168 18.02 1.98 -9.19
C LEU A 168 16.69 2.75 -9.22
N ARG A 169 15.84 2.48 -10.21
CA ARG A 169 14.40 2.84 -10.21
C ARG A 169 13.55 1.60 -9.98
N THR A 170 12.87 1.53 -8.84
CA THR A 170 12.34 0.27 -8.26
C THR A 170 10.82 0.30 -8.03
N HIS A 171 10.07 0.89 -8.95
CA HIS A 171 8.61 1.12 -8.83
C HIS A 171 7.80 -0.17 -9.08
N PHE A 172 8.16 -1.28 -8.45
CA PHE A 172 7.60 -2.62 -8.67
C PHE A 172 6.76 -3.13 -7.49
N ALA A 173 6.15 -4.30 -7.67
CA ALA A 173 5.14 -4.89 -6.80
C ALA A 173 5.67 -6.15 -6.04
N GLN A 174 4.77 -7.01 -5.54
CA GLN A 174 5.04 -8.20 -4.73
C GLN A 174 6.16 -9.11 -5.30
N HIS A 175 6.91 -9.77 -4.40
CA HIS A 175 8.08 -10.61 -4.68
C HIS A 175 9.23 -9.97 -5.45
N SER A 176 9.16 -8.66 -5.68
CA SER A 176 10.27 -7.90 -6.22
C SER A 176 11.07 -7.26 -5.09
N PHE A 177 12.40 -7.31 -5.17
CA PHE A 177 13.27 -6.85 -4.09
C PHE A 177 14.68 -6.45 -4.54
N ILE A 178 15.36 -5.67 -3.69
CA ILE A 178 16.81 -5.41 -3.77
C ILE A 178 17.47 -5.98 -2.52
N ALA A 179 18.49 -6.83 -2.68
CA ALA A 179 19.13 -7.47 -1.53
C ALA A 179 20.65 -7.62 -1.64
N HIS A 180 21.38 -7.51 -0.53
CA HIS A 180 22.83 -7.77 -0.49
C HIS A 180 23.63 -6.87 -1.45
N CYS A 181 23.47 -5.55 -1.35
CA CYS A 181 24.06 -4.59 -2.28
C CYS A 181 24.74 -3.43 -1.55
N ASN A 182 25.98 -3.09 -1.93
CA ASN A 182 26.55 -1.78 -1.61
C ASN A 182 26.42 -0.85 -2.82
N ILE A 183 25.94 0.36 -2.60
CA ILE A 183 25.73 1.39 -3.62
C ILE A 183 26.63 2.59 -3.31
N GLU A 184 27.70 2.74 -4.08
CA GLU A 184 28.60 3.89 -4.04
C GLU A 184 28.07 4.98 -4.99
N ILE A 185 27.30 5.91 -4.44
CA ILE A 185 26.62 6.98 -5.20
C ILE A 185 27.61 8.11 -5.50
N GLY A 186 28.59 8.34 -4.63
CA GLY A 186 29.59 9.39 -4.79
C GLY A 186 28.95 10.77 -4.96
N LYS A 187 29.17 11.42 -6.10
CA LYS A 187 28.58 12.74 -6.44
C LYS A 187 27.27 12.65 -7.25
N GLY A 188 26.73 11.44 -7.46
CA GLY A 188 25.43 11.25 -8.10
C GLY A 188 24.25 11.78 -7.26
N LYS A 189 23.04 11.60 -7.79
CA LYS A 189 21.80 12.07 -7.18
C LYS A 189 21.36 11.16 -6.04
N ALA A 190 21.12 9.87 -6.31
CA ALA A 190 20.68 8.94 -5.28
C ALA A 190 21.03 7.47 -5.54
N GLY A 191 20.86 6.63 -4.52
CA GLY A 191 20.87 5.19 -4.69
C GLY A 191 19.59 4.69 -5.35
N LEU A 192 18.43 4.97 -4.73
CA LEU A 192 17.12 4.53 -5.23
C LEU A 192 16.16 5.70 -5.51
N PHE A 193 15.31 5.51 -6.53
CA PHE A 193 14.10 6.30 -6.77
C PHE A 193 12.85 5.40 -6.91
N ASP A 194 11.72 5.88 -6.35
CA ASP A 194 10.38 5.29 -6.47
C ASP A 194 10.34 3.83 -6.00
N ILE A 195 10.32 3.65 -4.68
CA ILE A 195 10.54 2.34 -4.04
C ILE A 195 9.28 1.47 -4.00
N GLY A 196 9.51 0.17 -3.98
CA GLY A 196 8.57 -0.93 -3.79
C GLY A 196 9.40 -2.21 -3.78
N ASN A 197 8.90 -3.38 -3.38
CA ASN A 197 8.06 -3.61 -2.20
C ASN A 197 8.95 -3.88 -0.95
N MET A 198 10.14 -4.45 -1.14
CA MET A 198 11.04 -4.82 -0.04
C MET A 198 12.53 -4.67 -0.39
N MET A 199 13.36 -4.37 0.61
CA MET A 199 14.83 -4.39 0.51
C MET A 199 15.52 -4.88 1.79
N GLU A 200 16.68 -5.51 1.64
CA GLU A 200 17.45 -6.10 2.74
C GLU A 200 18.97 -6.07 2.53
N ASP A 201 19.77 -5.76 3.57
CA ASP A 201 21.24 -5.71 3.49
C ASP A 201 21.72 -4.82 2.34
N VAL A 202 21.26 -3.56 2.35
CA VAL A 202 21.63 -2.56 1.34
C VAL A 202 22.29 -1.35 2.00
N LYS A 203 23.43 -0.93 1.44
CA LYS A 203 24.27 0.13 2.00
C LYS A 203 24.49 1.26 1.00
N PHE A 204 24.33 2.50 1.44
CA PHE A 204 24.36 3.70 0.61
C PHE A 204 25.50 4.63 1.03
N PHE A 205 26.41 4.94 0.10
CA PHE A 205 27.57 5.79 0.34
C PHE A 205 27.57 7.02 -0.57
N GLY A 206 27.55 8.21 0.02
CA GLY A 206 27.48 9.48 -0.70
C GLY A 206 26.10 9.74 -1.32
N GLY A 207 26.08 10.55 -2.38
CA GLY A 207 24.85 11.01 -3.05
C GLY A 207 24.26 12.29 -2.46
N GLU A 208 23.29 12.88 -3.16
CA GLU A 208 22.42 13.87 -2.51
C GLU A 208 21.50 13.17 -1.51
N TYR A 209 20.96 12.03 -1.94
CA TYR A 209 20.07 11.17 -1.17
C TYR A 209 20.54 9.72 -1.19
N GLY A 210 20.20 8.93 -0.18
CA GLY A 210 20.27 7.48 -0.29
C GLY A 210 19.06 7.00 -1.08
N ILE A 211 17.88 7.38 -0.59
CA ILE A 211 16.58 7.15 -1.22
C ILE A 211 15.86 8.49 -1.35
N TYR A 212 15.29 8.76 -2.52
CA TYR A 212 14.20 9.73 -2.62
C TYR A 212 13.03 9.06 -3.33
N THR A 213 11.81 9.23 -2.86
CA THR A 213 10.70 8.41 -3.35
C THR A 213 9.38 9.15 -3.33
N THR A 214 8.45 8.62 -4.11
CA THR A 214 7.03 8.94 -4.00
C THR A 214 6.25 7.72 -3.51
N LYS A 215 4.92 7.77 -3.62
CA LYS A 215 4.01 6.69 -3.28
C LYS A 215 4.40 5.41 -4.01
N ALA A 216 4.58 4.32 -3.27
CA ALA A 216 4.82 3.00 -3.84
C ALA A 216 3.61 2.57 -4.69
N SER A 217 3.80 1.70 -5.68
CA SER A 217 2.70 1.25 -6.56
C SER A 217 1.92 0.10 -5.92
N PRO A 218 0.58 0.13 -5.87
CA PRO A 218 -0.38 1.22 -6.12
C PRO A 218 -0.70 2.06 -4.87
N GLY A 219 0.07 1.92 -3.80
CA GLY A 219 -0.13 2.62 -2.52
C GLY A 219 0.17 1.75 -1.30
N TRP A 220 0.73 0.55 -1.50
CA TRP A 220 1.13 -0.35 -0.43
C TRP A 220 2.34 0.19 0.36
N GLN A 221 2.59 -0.38 1.53
CA GLN A 221 3.77 -0.10 2.34
C GLN A 221 5.06 -0.68 1.73
N PHE A 222 6.20 -0.20 2.20
CA PHE A 222 7.54 -0.65 1.85
C PHE A 222 8.27 -1.23 3.06
N MET A 223 8.93 -2.39 2.90
CA MET A 223 9.74 -3.01 3.94
C MET A 223 11.24 -2.79 3.70
N MET A 224 11.94 -2.26 4.71
CA MET A 224 13.38 -1.98 4.66
C MET A 224 14.10 -2.59 5.86
N MET A 225 15.05 -3.48 5.60
CA MET A 225 15.74 -4.24 6.65
C MET A 225 17.25 -4.14 6.51
N ASP A 226 17.96 -4.09 7.64
CA ASP A 226 19.43 -4.23 7.68
C ASP A 226 20.13 -3.23 6.74
N THR A 227 19.75 -1.96 6.83
CA THR A 227 20.21 -0.90 5.90
C THR A 227 21.20 0.05 6.52
N TYR A 228 22.09 0.61 5.71
CA TYR A 228 23.13 1.53 6.14
C TYR A 228 23.21 2.76 5.23
N PHE A 229 23.27 3.96 5.79
CA PHE A 229 23.42 5.21 5.05
C PHE A 229 24.60 6.02 5.60
N GLU A 230 25.51 6.43 4.73
CA GLU A 230 26.62 7.31 5.12
C GLU A 230 26.94 8.39 4.07
N GLY A 231 27.07 9.63 4.54
CA GLY A 231 27.65 10.72 3.76
C GLY A 231 26.74 11.33 2.70
N GLN A 232 25.41 11.14 2.79
CA GLN A 232 24.46 11.86 1.94
C GLN A 232 24.55 13.37 2.17
N ARG A 233 24.57 14.16 1.09
CA ARG A 233 24.76 15.62 1.15
C ARG A 233 23.50 16.40 1.53
N LYS A 234 22.30 15.82 1.41
CA LYS A 234 21.02 16.46 1.77
C LYS A 234 20.28 15.70 2.86
N THR A 235 19.79 14.50 2.59
CA THR A 235 19.13 13.63 3.58
C THR A 235 19.33 12.17 3.19
N ALA A 236 19.34 11.24 4.16
CA ALA A 236 19.39 9.82 3.84
C ALA A 236 18.13 9.39 3.06
N ILE A 237 16.95 9.79 3.53
CA ILE A 237 15.66 9.48 2.92
C ILE A 237 14.86 10.76 2.72
N LYS A 238 14.33 10.94 1.50
CA LYS A 238 13.36 11.98 1.15
C LYS A 238 12.08 11.31 0.62
N THR A 239 10.90 11.65 1.14
CA THR A 239 9.70 10.85 0.83
C THR A 239 8.41 11.64 0.63
N GLN A 240 7.52 11.03 -0.18
CA GLN A 240 6.13 11.39 -0.41
C GLN A 240 5.26 10.11 -0.35
N GLN A 241 4.84 9.68 0.84
CA GLN A 241 3.83 8.61 1.07
C GLN A 241 4.24 7.18 0.68
N ALA A 242 5.48 6.76 0.95
CA ALA A 242 5.96 5.43 0.60
C ALA A 242 5.55 4.31 1.59
N GLY A 243 5.11 4.63 2.80
CA GLY A 243 4.74 3.66 3.84
C GLY A 243 5.93 2.89 4.40
N PHE A 244 6.92 3.58 4.97
CA PHE A 244 8.17 2.97 5.44
C PHE A 244 8.00 2.08 6.68
N THR A 245 8.35 0.81 6.55
CA THR A 245 8.52 -0.15 7.65
C THR A 245 9.99 -0.50 7.77
N ILE A 246 10.68 0.05 8.77
CA ILE A 246 12.14 0.04 8.85
C ILE A 246 12.58 -0.76 10.08
N VAL A 247 13.47 -1.74 9.88
CA VAL A 247 14.04 -2.54 10.96
C VAL A 247 15.55 -2.63 10.79
N ARG A 248 16.33 -2.31 11.84
CA ARG A 248 17.80 -2.37 11.81
C ARG A 248 18.44 -1.46 10.76
N MET A 249 18.10 -0.18 10.86
CA MET A 249 18.69 0.87 10.03
C MET A 249 19.79 1.63 10.78
N GLU A 250 20.91 1.85 10.12
CA GLU A 250 21.99 2.70 10.60
C GLU A 250 22.18 3.91 9.66
N ILE A 251 22.30 5.11 10.24
CA ILE A 251 22.54 6.35 9.50
C ILE A 251 23.68 7.10 10.14
N LYS A 252 24.62 7.57 9.32
CA LYS A 252 25.83 8.23 9.79
C LYS A 252 26.26 9.42 8.92
N ASN A 253 26.71 10.50 9.54
CA ASN A 253 27.34 11.63 8.85
C ASN A 253 26.43 12.26 7.75
N VAL A 254 25.20 12.59 8.11
CA VAL A 254 24.22 13.19 7.18
C VAL A 254 23.58 14.45 7.77
N PRO A 255 23.00 15.36 6.96
CA PRO A 255 22.26 16.50 7.51
C PRO A 255 20.91 16.12 8.13
N ALA A 256 20.22 15.12 7.57
CA ALA A 256 18.96 14.59 8.07
C ALA A 256 18.82 13.10 7.75
N ALA A 257 18.06 12.36 8.57
CA ALA A 257 17.75 10.96 8.32
C ALA A 257 16.53 10.81 7.40
N ILE A 258 15.39 11.41 7.76
CA ILE A 258 14.15 11.31 7.00
C ILE A 258 13.52 12.70 6.85
N GLN A 259 13.22 13.08 5.62
CA GLN A 259 12.50 14.30 5.31
C GLN A 259 11.22 13.97 4.54
N VAL A 260 10.07 14.27 5.14
CA VAL A 260 8.79 14.27 4.44
C VAL A 260 8.67 15.59 3.66
N ASP A 261 8.33 15.50 2.38
CA ASP A 261 8.14 16.70 1.56
C ASP A 261 6.92 17.52 2.03
N SER A 262 7.01 18.84 1.87
CA SER A 262 5.91 19.76 2.21
C SER A 262 4.62 19.36 1.49
N ASN A 263 3.49 19.47 2.19
CA ASN A 263 2.15 19.07 1.75
C ASN A 263 1.95 17.57 1.54
N TYR A 264 2.96 16.74 1.80
CA TYR A 264 2.81 15.29 1.89
C TYR A 264 2.79 14.83 3.35
N TRP A 265 2.43 13.58 3.54
CA TRP A 265 2.46 12.86 4.81
C TRP A 265 3.18 11.52 4.63
N GLU A 266 3.50 10.84 5.72
CA GLU A 266 4.14 9.54 5.69
C GLU A 266 3.64 8.61 6.80
N LYS A 267 3.74 7.30 6.57
CA LYS A 267 3.53 6.26 7.59
C LYS A 267 4.85 5.58 7.91
N ILE A 268 5.55 6.12 8.90
CA ILE A 268 6.92 5.71 9.27
C ILE A 268 6.85 4.82 10.49
N PHE A 269 7.38 3.60 10.37
CA PHE A 269 7.72 2.73 11.49
C PHE A 269 9.23 2.46 11.47
N ILE A 270 9.88 2.62 12.62
CA ILE A 270 11.31 2.33 12.81
C ILE A 270 11.48 1.47 14.06
N GLU A 271 12.11 0.31 13.94
CA GLU A 271 12.54 -0.53 15.06
C GLU A 271 14.05 -0.81 14.98
N ASP A 272 14.72 -0.78 16.13
CA ASP A 272 16.12 -1.17 16.29
C ASP A 272 17.08 -0.36 15.39
N ALA A 273 17.04 0.97 15.48
CA ALA A 273 17.81 1.85 14.60
C ALA A 273 18.93 2.63 15.31
N ARG A 274 19.90 3.11 14.53
CA ARG A 274 21.03 3.90 15.04
C ARG A 274 21.31 5.13 14.19
N PHE A 275 21.30 6.31 14.81
CA PHE A 275 21.64 7.58 14.16
C PHE A 275 22.90 8.20 14.77
N GLU A 276 23.89 8.47 13.93
CA GLU A 276 25.18 9.02 14.36
C GLU A 276 25.58 10.25 13.55
N ASN A 277 25.97 11.32 14.25
CA ASN A 277 26.45 12.56 13.64
C ASN A 277 25.48 13.12 12.58
N ILE A 278 24.24 13.35 12.99
CA ILE A 278 23.25 14.05 12.17
C ILE A 278 23.32 15.53 12.52
N SER A 279 23.67 16.38 11.55
CA SER A 279 23.95 17.79 11.82
C SER A 279 22.70 18.66 11.96
N GLY A 280 21.59 18.27 11.31
CA GLY A 280 20.30 18.95 11.37
C GLY A 280 19.24 18.17 12.19
N PRO A 281 17.95 18.43 11.96
CA PRO A 281 16.89 17.57 12.49
C PRO A 281 16.98 16.17 11.87
N ALA A 282 16.94 15.12 12.70
CA ALA A 282 16.94 13.76 12.19
C ALA A 282 15.70 13.46 11.36
N ILE A 283 14.51 13.82 11.86
CA ILE A 283 13.24 13.63 11.14
C ILE A 283 12.52 14.97 10.99
N VAL A 284 12.07 15.28 9.77
CA VAL A 284 11.25 16.46 9.46
C VAL A 284 9.86 16.00 9.00
N LEU A 285 8.84 16.44 9.74
CA LEU A 285 7.43 16.16 9.46
C LEU A 285 6.84 17.15 8.44
N SER A 286 5.66 16.79 7.93
CA SER A 286 4.76 17.65 7.15
C SER A 286 3.31 17.19 7.41
N ASN A 287 2.33 18.07 7.15
CA ASN A 287 0.92 17.82 7.42
C ASN A 287 0.66 17.42 8.89
N GLU A 288 1.22 18.18 9.82
CA GLU A 288 1.03 17.93 11.25
C GLU A 288 -0.45 18.04 11.66
N ASP A 289 -0.86 17.15 12.57
CA ASP A 289 -2.25 16.87 12.98
C ASP A 289 -3.19 16.34 11.89
N ASN A 290 -2.66 15.92 10.74
CA ASN A 290 -3.41 15.10 9.79
C ASN A 290 -3.38 13.62 10.20
N ALA A 291 -4.50 12.90 10.06
CA ALA A 291 -4.58 11.49 10.47
C ALA A 291 -3.62 10.57 9.69
N ASN A 292 -3.25 10.94 8.46
CA ASN A 292 -2.33 10.17 7.63
C ASN A 292 -0.86 10.31 8.03
N MET A 293 -0.47 11.38 8.75
CA MET A 293 0.91 11.56 9.20
C MET A 293 1.14 10.76 10.48
N GLN A 294 1.80 9.61 10.35
CA GLN A 294 1.98 8.63 11.41
C GLN A 294 3.47 8.31 11.56
N LEU A 295 4.01 8.47 12.77
CA LEU A 295 5.41 8.15 13.08
C LEU A 295 5.48 7.31 14.36
N ASN A 296 6.09 6.14 14.23
CA ASN A 296 6.38 5.22 15.32
C ASN A 296 7.86 4.85 15.30
N ILE A 297 8.53 5.03 16.43
CA ILE A 297 9.90 4.60 16.66
C ILE A 297 9.96 3.71 17.90
N ARG A 298 10.69 2.61 17.79
CA ARG A 298 11.01 1.69 18.88
C ARG A 298 12.53 1.47 18.88
N ASN A 299 13.15 1.60 20.04
CA ASN A 299 14.56 1.27 20.24
C ASN A 299 15.54 1.95 19.25
N LEU A 300 15.52 3.29 19.22
CA LEU A 300 16.46 4.10 18.44
C LEU A 300 17.60 4.57 19.34
N VAL A 301 18.84 4.37 18.91
CA VAL A 301 20.02 4.91 19.59
C VAL A 301 20.60 6.08 18.81
N CYS A 302 20.86 7.19 19.49
CA CYS A 302 21.38 8.40 18.89
C CYS A 302 22.72 8.81 19.50
N ASN A 303 23.65 9.26 18.66
CA ASN A 303 24.93 9.84 19.05
C ASN A 303 25.21 11.08 18.19
N LYS A 304 25.36 12.25 18.81
CA LYS A 304 25.50 13.56 18.14
C LYS A 304 24.35 13.83 17.17
N VAL A 305 23.13 13.74 17.69
CA VAL A 305 21.89 14.09 16.98
C VAL A 305 21.19 15.16 17.84
N PRO A 306 21.37 16.46 17.56
CA PRO A 306 20.93 17.51 18.48
C PRO A 306 19.41 17.74 18.46
N ILE A 307 18.76 17.43 17.33
CA ILE A 307 17.32 17.59 17.12
C ILE A 307 16.79 16.27 16.55
N LEU A 308 15.89 15.61 17.28
CA LEU A 308 15.30 14.34 16.85
C LEU A 308 14.17 14.55 15.83
N LEU A 309 13.27 15.49 16.13
CA LEU A 309 12.05 15.71 15.35
C LEU A 309 11.82 17.21 15.13
N ARG A 310 11.46 17.59 13.90
CA ARG A 310 11.10 18.95 13.51
C ARG A 310 9.66 18.97 12.96
N SER A 311 8.85 19.89 13.48
CA SER A 311 7.48 20.15 13.02
C SER A 311 7.41 21.56 12.40
N PRO A 312 7.56 21.69 11.06
CA PRO A 312 7.52 22.96 10.38
C PRO A 312 6.24 23.78 10.60
N LYS A 313 5.05 23.16 10.63
CA LYS A 313 3.75 23.87 10.77
C LYS A 313 3.67 24.70 12.05
N TYR A 314 4.26 24.20 13.13
CA TYR A 314 4.26 24.86 14.45
C TYR A 314 5.56 25.58 14.79
N ASP A 315 6.55 25.53 13.90
CA ASP A 315 7.91 25.99 14.18
C ASP A 315 8.50 25.39 15.47
N THR A 316 8.19 24.13 15.79
CA THR A 316 8.71 23.45 17.00
C THR A 316 9.78 22.42 16.67
N ALA A 317 10.59 22.05 17.66
CA ALA A 317 11.63 21.04 17.54
C ALA A 317 11.81 20.25 18.83
N MET A 318 11.91 18.92 18.73
CA MET A 318 12.23 18.02 19.83
C MET A 318 13.75 17.92 19.98
N LYS A 319 14.30 18.63 20.97
CA LYS A 319 15.74 18.61 21.26
C LYS A 319 16.16 17.30 21.94
N ALA A 320 17.38 16.88 21.68
CA ALA A 320 17.95 15.71 22.33
C ALA A 320 18.16 15.92 23.83
N PRO A 321 17.95 14.88 24.67
CA PRO A 321 18.18 14.96 26.11
C PRO A 321 19.67 14.97 26.48
N ALA A 322 20.54 14.50 25.58
CA ALA A 322 22.00 14.47 25.73
C ALA A 322 22.67 14.33 24.35
N SER A 323 24.00 14.43 24.28
CA SER A 323 24.73 14.13 23.05
C SER A 323 24.62 12.65 22.63
N MET A 324 24.43 11.75 23.59
CA MET A 324 24.20 10.32 23.37
C MET A 324 22.98 9.88 24.18
N TYR A 325 22.01 9.25 23.53
CA TYR A 325 20.74 8.89 24.15
C TYR A 325 20.07 7.73 23.42
N ALA A 326 19.16 7.03 24.11
CA ALA A 326 18.25 6.06 23.51
C ALA A 326 16.83 6.61 23.55
N VAL A 327 16.08 6.39 22.48
CA VAL A 327 14.64 6.57 22.38
C VAL A 327 14.02 5.18 22.44
N LYS A 328 13.46 4.83 23.60
CA LYS A 328 12.74 3.56 23.78
C LYS A 328 11.49 3.54 22.92
N ARG A 329 10.76 4.66 22.94
CA ARG A 329 9.50 4.83 22.23
C ARG A 329 9.33 6.29 21.79
N LEU A 330 8.96 6.48 20.53
CA LEU A 330 8.34 7.72 20.06
C LEU A 330 7.10 7.37 19.25
N VAL A 331 5.98 8.06 19.53
CA VAL A 331 4.72 7.92 18.80
C VAL A 331 4.19 9.32 18.50
N TYR A 332 3.89 9.59 17.24
CA TYR A 332 3.29 10.82 16.78
C TYR A 332 2.13 10.51 15.81
N GLY A 333 1.00 11.17 16.00
CA GLY A 333 -0.20 11.07 15.16
C GLY A 333 -1.46 10.80 15.99
N LEU A 334 -2.53 10.34 15.33
CA LEU A 334 -3.80 9.99 15.97
C LEU A 334 -3.70 8.64 16.70
N GLN A 335 -4.08 8.61 17.97
CA GLN A 335 -3.88 7.43 18.85
C GLN A 335 -5.15 7.08 19.63
N MET A 336 -5.34 5.79 19.87
CA MET A 336 -6.34 5.25 20.81
C MET A 336 -5.62 4.38 21.85
N ASP A 337 -5.69 4.78 23.11
CA ASP A 337 -5.01 4.10 24.23
C ASP A 337 -5.70 2.79 24.66
N ASP A 338 -6.95 2.59 24.24
CA ASP A 338 -7.69 1.34 24.31
C ASP A 338 -8.90 1.40 23.35
N LEU A 339 -9.59 0.28 23.10
CA LEU A 339 -10.78 0.21 22.22
C LEU A 339 -11.88 1.21 22.60
N HIS A 340 -12.02 1.51 23.89
CA HIS A 340 -13.08 2.39 24.43
C HIS A 340 -12.65 3.83 24.68
N LYS A 341 -11.41 4.17 24.34
CA LYS A 341 -10.90 5.53 24.48
C LYS A 341 -11.16 6.29 23.19
N GLU A 342 -11.53 7.55 23.34
CA GLU A 342 -11.65 8.46 22.21
C GLU A 342 -10.28 8.64 21.52
N PRO A 343 -10.25 8.78 20.18
CA PRO A 343 -9.02 9.02 19.46
C PRO A 343 -8.49 10.44 19.72
N GLU A 344 -7.18 10.57 19.94
CA GLU A 344 -6.53 11.84 20.28
C GLU A 344 -5.19 11.98 19.54
N TYR A 345 -4.90 13.18 19.02
CA TYR A 345 -3.59 13.50 18.48
C TYR A 345 -2.59 13.72 19.60
N LYS A 346 -1.55 12.89 19.65
CA LYS A 346 -0.52 12.95 20.69
C LYS A 346 0.88 12.80 20.13
N SER A 347 1.83 13.36 20.87
CA SER A 347 3.25 13.09 20.73
C SER A 347 3.77 12.49 22.05
N ILE A 348 4.20 11.23 22.02
CA ILE A 348 4.81 10.54 23.16
C ILE A 348 6.27 10.31 22.82
N CYS A 349 7.20 10.67 23.71
CA CYS A 349 8.62 10.38 23.54
C CYS A 349 9.24 9.98 24.87
N GLU A 350 9.78 8.76 24.91
CA GLU A 350 10.51 8.18 26.03
C GLU A 350 11.97 8.05 25.62
N ALA A 351 12.76 9.05 26.00
CA ALA A 351 14.18 9.12 25.70
C ALA A 351 15.02 9.26 26.98
N GLU A 352 16.17 8.61 27.01
CA GLU A 352 17.10 8.63 28.15
C GLU A 352 18.56 8.82 27.71
N PRO A 353 19.36 9.62 28.43
CA PRO A 353 20.80 9.73 28.17
C PRO A 353 21.53 8.39 28.32
N LEU A 354 22.56 8.18 27.50
CA LEU A 354 23.44 7.01 27.58
C LEU A 354 24.85 7.42 28.03
N LYS A 355 25.50 6.51 28.78
CA LYS A 355 26.91 6.68 29.21
C LYS A 355 27.92 6.22 28.16
N SER A 356 27.55 5.22 27.37
CA SER A 356 28.40 4.60 26.35
C SER A 356 27.53 4.08 25.21
N MET A 357 28.12 3.99 24.03
CA MET A 357 27.42 3.49 22.85
C MET A 357 27.17 1.99 22.98
N PRO A 358 25.92 1.50 22.86
CA PRO A 358 25.63 0.07 22.87
C PRO A 358 26.18 -0.62 21.61
N ALA A 359 26.16 -1.96 21.60
CA ALA A 359 26.46 -2.74 20.39
C ALA A 359 25.44 -2.42 19.28
N ALA A 360 25.88 -2.55 18.02
CA ALA A 360 24.98 -2.44 16.87
C ALA A 360 23.91 -3.52 16.94
N PHE A 361 22.73 -3.21 16.39
CA PHE A 361 21.66 -4.19 16.29
C PHE A 361 22.08 -5.29 15.31
N VAL A 362 21.82 -6.54 15.68
CA VAL A 362 22.18 -7.71 14.89
C VAL A 362 20.94 -8.21 14.16
N SER A 363 21.11 -8.62 12.91
CA SER A 363 20.01 -9.21 12.14
C SER A 363 19.49 -10.48 12.80
N ASP A 364 18.16 -10.59 12.86
CA ASP A 364 17.47 -11.79 13.33
C ASP A 364 17.13 -12.76 12.20
N ILE A 365 17.55 -12.44 10.97
CA ILE A 365 17.33 -13.28 9.79
C ILE A 365 18.31 -14.45 9.80
N PRO A 366 17.83 -15.71 9.84
CA PRO A 366 18.67 -16.88 9.75
C PRO A 366 19.54 -16.84 8.49
N GLN A 367 20.85 -17.03 8.67
CA GLN A 367 21.78 -17.10 7.55
C GLN A 367 21.59 -18.43 6.81
N LEU A 368 21.66 -18.39 5.47
CA LEU A 368 21.74 -19.62 4.70
C LEU A 368 23.05 -20.37 5.02
N PRO A 369 23.02 -21.72 5.04
CA PRO A 369 24.24 -22.52 5.14
C PRO A 369 25.23 -22.21 4.02
N ALA A 370 26.52 -22.49 4.24
CA ALA A 370 27.55 -22.24 3.25
C ALA A 370 27.24 -23.00 1.94
N MET A 371 27.51 -22.38 0.78
CA MET A 371 27.23 -23.01 -0.52
C MET A 371 27.98 -24.33 -0.75
N THR A 372 29.06 -24.59 -0.01
CA THR A 372 29.76 -25.90 -0.02
C THR A 372 28.91 -27.04 0.54
N GLU A 373 27.88 -26.74 1.34
CA GLU A 373 26.93 -27.73 1.86
C GLU A 373 25.77 -28.00 0.89
N TRP A 374 25.58 -27.19 -0.15
CA TRP A 374 24.40 -27.25 -1.00
C TRP A 374 24.51 -28.44 -1.95
N VAL A 375 23.49 -29.30 -1.94
CA VAL A 375 23.38 -30.43 -2.87
C VAL A 375 22.26 -30.14 -3.86
N ASN A 376 22.56 -30.29 -5.15
CA ASN A 376 21.62 -29.99 -6.23
C ASN A 376 20.54 -31.08 -6.36
N LEU A 377 19.27 -30.71 -6.20
CA LEU A 377 18.16 -31.66 -6.25
C LEU A 377 18.08 -32.45 -7.57
N LYS A 378 18.46 -31.85 -8.71
CA LYS A 378 18.43 -32.54 -10.01
C LYS A 378 19.51 -33.62 -10.11
N THR A 379 20.67 -33.42 -9.50
CA THR A 379 21.72 -34.45 -9.46
C THR A 379 21.35 -35.62 -8.55
N LEU A 380 20.38 -35.42 -7.64
CA LEU A 380 19.79 -36.45 -6.79
C LEU A 380 18.61 -37.21 -7.45
N GLY A 381 18.30 -36.91 -8.72
CA GLY A 381 17.36 -37.67 -9.53
C GLY A 381 15.97 -37.07 -9.70
N ALA A 382 15.70 -35.86 -9.20
CA ALA A 382 14.47 -35.15 -9.53
C ALA A 382 14.54 -34.51 -10.92
N ALA A 383 13.49 -34.64 -11.72
CA ALA A 383 13.44 -34.11 -13.08
C ALA A 383 13.12 -32.61 -13.12
N GLY A 384 12.10 -32.17 -12.38
CA GLY A 384 11.60 -30.79 -12.40
C GLY A 384 11.04 -30.38 -13.77
N ASP A 385 10.48 -31.34 -14.52
CA ASP A 385 9.96 -31.19 -15.89
C ASP A 385 8.44 -30.95 -15.96
N GLY A 386 7.78 -30.80 -14.81
CA GLY A 386 6.33 -30.60 -14.68
C GLY A 386 5.48 -31.82 -15.02
N ILE A 387 6.08 -32.98 -15.29
CA ILE A 387 5.41 -34.21 -15.72
C ILE A 387 5.75 -35.37 -14.76
N THR A 388 7.04 -35.59 -14.54
CA THR A 388 7.57 -36.67 -13.69
C THR A 388 7.19 -36.42 -12.24
N ASP A 389 6.58 -37.42 -11.59
CA ASP A 389 6.32 -37.40 -10.14
C ASP A 389 7.65 -37.52 -9.38
N ASP A 390 8.15 -36.39 -8.91
CA ASP A 390 9.42 -36.22 -8.22
C ASP A 390 9.31 -36.51 -6.71
N THR A 391 8.14 -36.89 -6.18
CA THR A 391 7.89 -37.06 -4.74
C THR A 391 8.96 -37.93 -4.06
N LYS A 392 9.26 -39.10 -4.65
CA LYS A 392 10.23 -40.04 -4.05
C LYS A 392 11.66 -39.51 -4.11
N ALA A 393 12.04 -38.86 -5.20
CA ALA A 393 13.36 -38.28 -5.37
C ALA A 393 13.58 -37.13 -4.37
N ILE A 394 12.57 -36.26 -4.21
CA ILE A 394 12.62 -35.14 -3.26
C ILE A 394 12.63 -35.63 -1.82
N GLN A 395 11.77 -36.58 -1.46
CA GLN A 395 11.77 -37.11 -0.09
C GLN A 395 13.10 -37.80 0.23
N LYS A 396 13.65 -38.58 -0.70
CA LYS A 396 14.98 -39.18 -0.53
C LYS A 396 16.07 -38.12 -0.35
N ALA A 397 16.06 -37.06 -1.16
CA ALA A 397 16.99 -35.96 -1.02
C ALA A 397 16.89 -35.31 0.37
N ILE A 398 15.67 -35.07 0.85
CA ILE A 398 15.43 -34.60 2.23
C ILE A 398 16.03 -35.58 3.23
N ASP A 399 15.75 -36.88 3.11
CA ASP A 399 16.19 -37.94 4.02
C ASP A 399 17.72 -38.12 4.07
N GLU A 400 18.44 -37.81 2.98
CA GLU A 400 19.90 -37.99 2.88
C GLU A 400 20.70 -36.70 3.11
N HIS A 401 20.12 -35.52 2.81
CA HIS A 401 20.84 -34.25 2.81
C HIS A 401 20.16 -33.19 3.67
N ARG A 402 20.97 -32.37 4.34
CA ARG A 402 20.47 -31.24 5.15
C ARG A 402 20.10 -30.03 4.30
N VAL A 403 20.95 -29.70 3.32
CA VAL A 403 20.86 -28.45 2.54
C VAL A 403 20.71 -28.81 1.06
N ILE A 404 19.56 -28.47 0.50
CA ILE A 404 19.16 -28.86 -0.84
C ILE A 404 18.91 -27.60 -1.66
N TYR A 405 19.72 -27.42 -2.70
CA TYR A 405 19.47 -26.43 -3.72
C TYR A 405 18.46 -26.98 -4.72
N VAL A 406 17.40 -26.22 -4.98
CA VAL A 406 16.30 -26.57 -5.89
C VAL A 406 16.40 -25.65 -7.11
N PRO A 407 17.02 -26.10 -8.23
CA PRO A 407 17.11 -25.31 -9.45
C PRO A 407 15.74 -25.01 -10.06
N GLN A 408 15.70 -24.06 -11.01
CA GLN A 408 14.48 -23.78 -11.77
C GLN A 408 13.89 -25.04 -12.45
N GLY A 409 12.57 -25.18 -12.30
CA GLY A 409 11.78 -26.36 -12.68
C GLY A 409 10.41 -26.35 -12.00
N SER A 410 9.51 -27.19 -12.49
CA SER A 410 8.26 -27.53 -11.81
C SER A 410 8.32 -28.99 -11.40
N TYR A 411 8.35 -29.25 -10.09
CA TYR A 411 8.52 -30.59 -9.56
C TYR A 411 7.16 -31.11 -9.12
N ARG A 412 6.64 -32.12 -9.83
CA ARG A 412 5.33 -32.70 -9.50
C ARG A 412 5.45 -33.54 -8.25
N ILE A 413 4.47 -33.40 -7.36
CA ILE A 413 4.39 -34.21 -6.16
C ILE A 413 2.97 -34.74 -5.93
N SER A 414 2.87 -35.94 -5.37
CA SER A 414 1.61 -36.65 -5.12
C SER A 414 1.42 -37.05 -3.65
N GLN A 415 2.42 -36.81 -2.80
CA GLN A 415 2.37 -37.02 -1.34
C GLN A 415 3.01 -35.84 -0.59
N THR A 416 2.79 -35.77 0.72
CA THR A 416 3.45 -34.81 1.61
C THR A 416 4.97 -34.98 1.57
N LEU A 417 5.68 -33.87 1.40
CA LEU A 417 7.12 -33.78 1.65
C LEU A 417 7.35 -33.50 3.14
N GLN A 418 7.91 -34.49 3.85
CA GLN A 418 8.20 -34.40 5.28
C GLN A 418 9.63 -33.90 5.48
N LEU A 419 9.78 -32.71 6.04
CA LEU A 419 11.10 -32.14 6.34
C LEU A 419 11.70 -32.80 7.60
N LYS A 420 13.03 -32.95 7.65
CA LYS A 420 13.73 -33.23 8.91
C LYS A 420 13.88 -31.96 9.75
N PRO A 421 14.17 -32.05 11.05
CA PRO A 421 14.23 -30.88 11.95
C PRO A 421 15.18 -29.76 11.51
N ASN A 422 16.16 -30.00 10.65
CA ASN A 422 17.14 -29.02 10.20
C ASN A 422 17.24 -28.92 8.67
N THR A 423 16.23 -29.41 7.93
CA THR A 423 16.20 -29.33 6.47
C THR A 423 16.14 -27.87 6.00
N VAL A 424 16.98 -27.56 5.01
CA VAL A 424 17.06 -26.27 4.33
C VAL A 424 16.83 -26.49 2.82
N MET A 425 15.77 -25.91 2.28
CA MET A 425 15.40 -25.96 0.86
C MET A 425 15.57 -24.58 0.23
N ILE A 426 16.42 -24.47 -0.80
CA ILE A 426 16.84 -23.19 -1.39
C ILE A 426 16.50 -23.17 -2.87
N GLY A 427 15.45 -22.44 -3.23
CA GLY A 427 15.23 -21.90 -4.58
C GLY A 427 15.63 -20.43 -4.64
N LEU A 428 15.69 -19.87 -5.84
CA LEU A 428 16.10 -18.47 -6.06
C LEU A 428 15.09 -17.65 -6.87
N HIS A 429 13.94 -18.24 -7.21
CA HIS A 429 12.87 -17.58 -7.95
C HIS A 429 11.56 -18.38 -7.86
N PRO A 430 10.54 -17.92 -7.10
CA PRO A 430 9.40 -18.76 -6.72
C PRO A 430 8.42 -19.08 -7.86
N ILE A 431 8.38 -18.28 -8.94
CA ILE A 431 7.59 -18.64 -10.13
C ILE A 431 8.35 -19.56 -11.09
N ALA A 432 9.68 -19.48 -11.10
CA ALA A 432 10.54 -20.29 -11.97
C ALA A 432 10.95 -21.63 -11.33
N THR A 433 10.80 -21.74 -10.01
CA THR A 433 11.07 -22.93 -9.18
C THR A 433 9.84 -23.20 -8.33
N ASN A 434 9.12 -24.30 -8.59
CA ASN A 434 7.92 -24.62 -7.83
C ASN A 434 7.76 -26.11 -7.56
N PHE A 435 7.11 -26.41 -6.43
CA PHE A 435 6.49 -27.70 -6.20
C PHE A 435 5.02 -27.59 -6.61
N ALA A 436 4.51 -28.60 -7.30
CA ALA A 436 3.16 -28.62 -7.83
C ALA A 436 2.47 -29.94 -7.51
N LEU A 437 1.36 -29.90 -6.77
CA LEU A 437 0.52 -31.07 -6.61
C LEU A 437 -0.08 -31.48 -7.97
N THR A 438 -0.19 -32.78 -8.20
CA THR A 438 -1.06 -33.32 -9.26
C THR A 438 -2.52 -33.05 -8.90
N GLU A 439 -3.35 -32.68 -9.89
CA GLU A 439 -4.78 -32.52 -9.66
C GLU A 439 -5.42 -33.85 -9.21
N ASN A 440 -6.38 -33.79 -8.29
CA ASN A 440 -7.04 -34.97 -7.70
C ASN A 440 -6.06 -36.02 -7.14
N ALA A 441 -4.91 -35.61 -6.63
CA ALA A 441 -3.96 -36.54 -6.03
C ALA A 441 -4.64 -37.30 -4.87
N PRO A 442 -4.68 -38.65 -4.85
CA PRO A 442 -5.47 -39.41 -3.86
C PRO A 442 -5.16 -39.09 -2.38
N ALA A 443 -3.95 -38.62 -2.07
CA ALA A 443 -3.58 -38.22 -0.72
C ALA A 443 -4.21 -36.89 -0.27
N PHE A 444 -4.56 -36.03 -1.22
CA PHE A 444 -5.05 -34.66 -1.00
C PHE A 444 -6.49 -34.45 -1.47
N GLY A 445 -7.01 -35.32 -2.32
CA GLY A 445 -8.39 -35.28 -2.80
C GLY A 445 -9.42 -35.71 -1.74
N SER A 446 -10.68 -35.42 -2.04
CA SER A 446 -11.89 -35.81 -1.27
C SER A 446 -12.08 -35.07 0.07
N PHE A 447 -13.10 -35.48 0.84
CA PHE A 447 -13.41 -34.96 2.17
C PHE A 447 -12.47 -35.55 3.22
N GLY A 448 -11.97 -34.72 4.14
CA GLY A 448 -11.18 -35.19 5.27
C GLY A 448 -10.34 -34.11 5.93
N ALA A 449 -9.53 -34.50 6.92
CA ALA A 449 -8.65 -33.60 7.66
C ALA A 449 -7.57 -32.96 6.76
N PRO A 450 -7.04 -31.78 7.14
CA PRO A 450 -6.00 -31.08 6.38
C PRO A 450 -4.77 -31.96 6.13
N LYS A 451 -4.22 -31.87 4.92
CA LYS A 451 -3.05 -32.62 4.47
C LYS A 451 -2.02 -31.65 3.88
N ALA A 452 -0.89 -31.54 4.55
CA ALA A 452 0.21 -30.67 4.14
C ALA A 452 0.90 -31.18 2.86
N MET A 453 1.18 -30.28 1.94
CA MET A 453 2.03 -30.51 0.77
C MET A 453 3.51 -30.48 1.19
N VAL A 454 3.92 -29.46 1.95
CA VAL A 454 5.21 -29.40 2.66
C VAL A 454 4.96 -29.34 4.16
N GLU A 455 5.61 -30.19 4.96
CA GLU A 455 5.43 -30.24 6.42
C GLU A 455 6.77 -30.12 7.16
N ALA A 456 6.92 -29.05 7.95
CA ALA A 456 8.05 -28.86 8.85
C ALA A 456 7.72 -29.39 10.26
N PRO A 457 8.63 -30.17 10.89
CA PRO A 457 8.38 -30.80 12.18
C PRO A 457 8.41 -29.79 13.34
N ALA A 458 7.81 -30.19 14.47
CA ALA A 458 7.77 -29.38 15.68
C ALA A 458 9.18 -29.04 16.19
N GLY A 459 9.43 -27.76 16.47
CA GLY A 459 10.70 -27.30 17.07
C GLY A 459 11.92 -27.31 16.16
N GLY A 460 11.76 -27.58 14.85
CA GLY A 460 12.86 -27.55 13.89
C GLY A 460 13.48 -26.16 13.65
N THR A 461 14.63 -26.11 12.97
CA THR A 461 15.32 -24.90 12.50
C THR A 461 15.28 -24.84 10.97
N ASN A 462 14.14 -25.23 10.39
CA ASN A 462 13.97 -25.37 8.94
C ASN A 462 14.10 -24.03 8.22
N ILE A 463 14.60 -24.06 6.98
CA ILE A 463 14.56 -22.92 6.07
C ILE A 463 13.91 -23.37 4.75
N LEU A 464 12.90 -22.63 4.29
CA LEU A 464 12.32 -22.77 2.96
C LEU A 464 12.39 -21.42 2.26
N THR A 465 13.15 -21.32 1.17
CA THR A 465 13.32 -20.03 0.47
C THR A 465 13.17 -20.13 -1.04
N GLY A 466 12.57 -19.11 -1.67
CA GLY A 466 12.60 -18.88 -3.13
C GLY A 466 11.91 -19.96 -3.99
N ILE A 467 10.94 -20.68 -3.41
CA ILE A 467 10.20 -21.78 -4.05
C ILE A 467 8.70 -21.45 -4.02
N GLY A 468 8.02 -21.61 -5.15
CA GLY A 468 6.56 -21.53 -5.22
C GLY A 468 5.88 -22.85 -4.84
N LEU A 469 4.72 -22.76 -4.21
CA LEU A 469 3.91 -23.93 -3.83
C LEU A 469 2.55 -23.84 -4.52
N TYR A 470 2.29 -24.75 -5.47
CA TYR A 470 1.01 -24.86 -6.18
C TYR A 470 0.26 -26.10 -5.70
N THR A 471 -0.90 -25.90 -5.08
CA THR A 471 -1.69 -27.00 -4.49
C THR A 471 -2.65 -27.66 -5.48
N GLY A 472 -2.73 -27.19 -6.73
CA GLY A 472 -3.79 -27.58 -7.65
C GLY A 472 -5.14 -26.94 -7.27
N GLU A 473 -6.17 -27.11 -8.08
CA GLU A 473 -7.53 -26.61 -7.80
C GLU A 473 -8.37 -27.65 -7.04
N SER A 474 -8.20 -28.93 -7.38
CA SER A 474 -9.10 -30.04 -6.99
C SER A 474 -8.64 -30.85 -5.76
N ASN A 475 -7.61 -30.39 -5.07
CA ASN A 475 -7.04 -31.06 -3.89
C ASN A 475 -7.64 -30.53 -2.59
N TYR A 476 -8.89 -30.90 -2.30
CA TYR A 476 -9.73 -30.26 -1.25
C TYR A 476 -9.16 -30.34 0.17
N ARG A 477 -8.23 -31.27 0.44
CA ARG A 477 -7.58 -31.40 1.75
C ARG A 477 -6.26 -30.65 1.83
N ALA A 478 -5.81 -30.03 0.74
CA ALA A 478 -4.47 -29.45 0.67
C ALA A 478 -4.28 -28.30 1.67
N VAL A 479 -3.11 -28.34 2.29
CA VAL A 479 -2.46 -27.19 2.95
C VAL A 479 -1.14 -26.98 2.22
N GLY A 480 -0.86 -25.78 1.70
CA GLY A 480 0.35 -25.53 0.91
C GLY A 480 1.63 -25.78 1.73
N CYS A 481 1.70 -25.19 2.91
CA CYS A 481 2.80 -25.42 3.86
C CYS A 481 2.26 -25.50 5.28
N LYS A 482 2.60 -26.57 6.01
CA LYS A 482 2.36 -26.70 7.44
C LYS A 482 3.67 -26.53 8.19
N TRP A 483 3.72 -25.54 9.06
CA TRP A 483 4.94 -25.11 9.74
C TRP A 483 4.81 -25.25 11.26
N MET A 484 5.55 -26.19 11.83
CA MET A 484 5.65 -26.38 13.29
C MET A 484 7.07 -26.08 13.79
N ALA A 485 7.97 -25.63 12.92
CA ALA A 485 9.36 -25.37 13.25
C ALA A 485 9.48 -24.19 14.24
N GLY A 486 10.55 -24.17 15.04
CA GLY A 486 10.76 -23.25 16.15
C GLY A 486 11.22 -21.86 15.74
N ALA A 487 11.55 -21.03 16.74
CA ALA A 487 11.86 -19.60 16.58
C ALA A 487 13.09 -19.27 15.71
N GLN A 488 13.96 -20.24 15.41
CA GLN A 488 15.14 -20.06 14.55
C GLN A 488 14.92 -20.51 13.10
N SER A 489 13.68 -20.89 12.75
CA SER A 489 13.30 -21.33 11.42
C SER A 489 12.89 -20.15 10.52
N MET A 490 12.86 -20.34 9.20
CA MET A 490 12.49 -19.30 8.25
C MET A 490 11.71 -19.82 7.03
N VAL A 491 10.69 -19.08 6.62
CA VAL A 491 10.06 -19.15 5.29
C VAL A 491 10.29 -17.80 4.60
N ASP A 492 10.96 -17.80 3.45
CA ASP A 492 11.39 -16.57 2.76
C ASP A 492 11.10 -16.63 1.24
N ASP A 493 10.62 -15.55 0.63
CA ASP A 493 10.44 -15.47 -0.83
C ASP A 493 9.62 -16.66 -1.41
N VAL A 494 8.61 -17.12 -0.67
CA VAL A 494 7.70 -18.21 -1.07
C VAL A 494 6.39 -17.64 -1.62
N LYS A 495 6.02 -18.06 -2.82
CA LYS A 495 4.70 -17.78 -3.41
C LYS A 495 3.77 -18.96 -3.18
N LEU A 496 2.62 -18.72 -2.56
CA LEU A 496 1.53 -19.69 -2.52
C LEU A 496 0.66 -19.43 -3.76
N ILE A 497 0.76 -20.35 -4.73
CA ILE A 497 0.20 -20.22 -6.08
C ILE A 497 -1.21 -20.81 -6.09
N GLY A 498 -2.22 -20.05 -6.52
CA GLY A 498 -3.57 -20.59 -6.77
C GLY A 498 -4.57 -19.58 -7.31
N GLY A 499 -4.09 -18.58 -8.05
CA GLY A 499 -4.92 -17.46 -8.49
C GLY A 499 -4.06 -16.36 -9.08
N HIS A 500 -4.20 -15.16 -8.51
CA HIS A 500 -3.61 -13.94 -9.02
C HIS A 500 -2.08 -13.90 -8.86
N GLY A 501 -1.45 -13.07 -9.70
CA GLY A 501 0.01 -12.96 -9.73
C GLY A 501 0.75 -14.10 -10.44
N SER A 502 0.04 -15.06 -11.02
CA SER A 502 0.65 -16.14 -11.81
C SER A 502 1.19 -15.61 -13.15
N ILE A 503 2.38 -16.06 -13.56
CA ILE A 503 2.98 -15.68 -14.85
C ILE A 503 2.95 -16.88 -15.79
N ARG A 504 2.55 -16.73 -17.05
CA ARG A 504 2.59 -17.87 -17.97
C ARG A 504 4.03 -18.19 -18.39
N PRO A 505 4.46 -19.46 -18.40
CA PRO A 505 5.75 -19.85 -18.98
C PRO A 505 5.91 -19.37 -20.43
N GLY A 506 7.12 -18.95 -20.78
CA GLY A 506 7.49 -18.61 -22.16
C GLY A 506 7.66 -19.83 -23.07
N PRO A 507 7.88 -19.61 -24.38
CA PRO A 507 7.90 -20.67 -25.39
C PRO A 507 8.98 -21.74 -25.20
N MET A 508 10.11 -21.42 -24.56
CA MET A 508 11.19 -22.38 -24.30
C MET A 508 11.06 -23.12 -22.96
N VAL A 509 10.01 -22.84 -22.18
CA VAL A 509 9.73 -23.58 -20.95
C VAL A 509 8.81 -24.75 -21.30
N SER A 510 9.33 -25.97 -21.21
CA SER A 510 8.60 -27.20 -21.55
C SER A 510 7.58 -27.62 -20.51
N TRP A 511 7.67 -27.09 -19.29
CA TRP A 511 6.85 -27.47 -18.15
C TRP A 511 5.77 -26.42 -17.83
N LYS A 512 4.70 -26.88 -17.19
CA LYS A 512 3.65 -26.04 -16.63
C LYS A 512 3.37 -26.50 -15.21
N TRP A 513 3.19 -25.55 -14.30
CA TRP A 513 2.72 -25.88 -12.95
C TRP A 513 1.20 -26.07 -12.93
N GLN A 514 0.45 -25.26 -13.69
CA GLN A 514 -0.99 -25.43 -13.86
C GLN A 514 -1.31 -26.62 -14.78
N GLU A 515 -2.19 -27.50 -14.35
CA GLU A 515 -2.82 -28.48 -15.25
C GLU A 515 -3.89 -27.79 -16.11
N ARG A 516 -4.20 -28.33 -17.29
CA ARG A 516 -5.24 -27.76 -18.14
C ARG A 516 -6.57 -27.83 -17.39
N GLN A 517 -7.23 -26.68 -17.23
CA GLN A 517 -8.62 -26.59 -16.80
C GLN A 517 -9.45 -27.61 -17.59
N THR A 518 -10.15 -28.51 -16.90
CA THR A 518 -11.34 -29.12 -17.50
C THR A 518 -12.23 -27.98 -17.93
N GLU A 519 -12.63 -27.95 -19.21
CA GLU A 519 -13.43 -26.87 -19.77
C GLU A 519 -14.58 -26.50 -18.82
N ARG A 520 -14.55 -25.24 -18.39
CA ARG A 520 -15.55 -24.61 -17.52
C ARG A 520 -16.92 -24.88 -18.12
N ARG A 521 -17.71 -25.73 -17.47
CA ARG A 521 -19.09 -25.96 -17.89
C ARG A 521 -19.94 -24.79 -17.39
N PRO A 522 -20.73 -24.15 -18.25
CA PRO A 522 -21.71 -23.16 -17.80
C PRO A 522 -22.57 -23.75 -16.68
N GLY A 523 -22.68 -23.06 -15.54
CA GLY A 523 -23.51 -23.46 -14.40
C GLY A 523 -22.84 -24.31 -13.31
N MET A 524 -21.51 -24.45 -13.30
CA MET A 524 -20.77 -25.03 -12.16
C MET A 524 -20.06 -23.93 -11.34
N ASP A 525 -20.04 -24.10 -10.01
CA ASP A 525 -19.32 -23.20 -9.09
C ASP A 525 -17.81 -23.25 -9.37
N GLN A 526 -17.12 -22.12 -9.18
CA GLN A 526 -15.66 -22.12 -9.21
C GLN A 526 -15.12 -22.93 -8.03
N LEU A 527 -14.00 -23.63 -8.20
CA LEU A 527 -13.35 -24.42 -7.14
C LEU A 527 -12.64 -23.54 -6.08
N TRP A 528 -13.07 -22.29 -5.93
CA TRP A 528 -12.60 -21.39 -4.90
C TRP A 528 -13.05 -21.86 -3.52
N ASP A 529 -12.24 -21.59 -2.50
CA ASP A 529 -12.57 -21.93 -1.11
C ASP A 529 -12.95 -23.41 -0.89
N THR A 530 -12.26 -24.30 -1.60
CA THR A 530 -12.42 -25.76 -1.51
C THR A 530 -11.28 -26.43 -0.75
N GLN A 531 -10.21 -25.70 -0.44
CA GLN A 531 -9.00 -26.19 0.24
C GLN A 531 -8.82 -25.52 1.60
N TYR A 532 -7.96 -26.07 2.45
CA TYR A 532 -7.72 -25.53 3.79
C TYR A 532 -6.94 -24.20 3.76
N TRP A 533 -5.64 -24.21 4.05
CA TRP A 533 -4.86 -22.98 4.23
C TRP A 533 -3.65 -22.99 3.32
N SER A 534 -3.27 -21.83 2.80
CA SER A 534 -2.06 -21.75 1.97
C SER A 534 -0.80 -21.91 2.84
N LEU A 535 -0.70 -21.17 3.94
CA LEU A 535 0.32 -21.34 4.98
C LEU A 535 -0.33 -21.52 6.35
N TRP A 536 0.00 -22.63 7.02
CA TRP A 536 -0.53 -22.99 8.34
C TRP A 536 0.59 -23.13 9.37
N VAL A 537 0.68 -22.20 10.31
CA VAL A 537 1.61 -22.25 11.45
C VAL A 537 0.88 -22.80 12.65
N THR A 538 1.35 -23.91 13.21
CA THR A 538 0.62 -24.59 14.29
C THR A 538 1.52 -25.36 15.23
N ASN A 539 0.93 -25.95 16.27
CA ASN A 539 1.61 -26.83 17.22
C ASN A 539 2.90 -26.21 17.77
N ASN A 540 2.76 -24.98 18.28
CA ASN A 540 3.86 -24.17 18.80
C ASN A 540 4.96 -23.83 17.78
N GLY A 541 4.62 -23.77 16.48
CA GLY A 541 5.51 -23.26 15.43
C GLY A 541 5.71 -21.74 15.49
N GLY A 542 6.83 -21.26 14.94
CA GLY A 542 7.19 -19.84 14.86
C GLY A 542 8.36 -19.64 13.90
N GLY A 543 9.19 -18.63 14.17
CA GLY A 543 10.32 -18.26 13.31
C GLY A 543 10.06 -17.00 12.48
N ILE A 544 10.78 -16.87 11.38
CA ILE A 544 10.70 -15.73 10.46
C ILE A 544 9.87 -16.09 9.23
N PHE A 545 8.92 -15.24 8.88
CA PHE A 545 8.13 -15.33 7.65
C PHE A 545 8.33 -14.04 6.87
N LYS A 546 9.07 -14.09 5.76
CA LYS A 546 9.56 -12.89 5.08
C LYS A 546 9.26 -12.93 3.58
N ASN A 547 8.86 -11.81 3.00
CA ASN A 547 8.63 -11.67 1.55
C ASN A 547 7.73 -12.80 1.00
N ILE A 548 6.60 -13.04 1.68
CA ILE A 548 5.63 -14.09 1.31
C ILE A 548 4.46 -13.45 0.59
N TRP A 549 4.04 -14.05 -0.53
CA TRP A 549 2.78 -13.70 -1.18
C TRP A 549 1.87 -14.91 -1.23
N SER A 550 0.67 -14.79 -0.67
CA SER A 550 -0.41 -15.76 -0.86
C SER A 550 -1.51 -15.12 -1.67
N ALA A 551 -1.78 -15.67 -2.87
CA ALA A 551 -2.94 -15.30 -3.66
C ALA A 551 -3.56 -16.58 -4.26
N SER A 552 -4.11 -17.40 -3.37
CA SER A 552 -4.70 -18.70 -3.71
C SER A 552 -6.18 -18.69 -3.41
N THR A 553 -6.97 -18.42 -4.45
CA THR A 553 -8.44 -18.39 -4.38
C THR A 553 -9.05 -19.72 -3.93
N TYR A 554 -8.31 -20.83 -4.03
CA TYR A 554 -8.76 -22.15 -3.61
C TYR A 554 -8.71 -22.36 -2.09
N ALA A 555 -7.84 -21.65 -1.38
CA ALA A 555 -7.66 -21.82 0.06
C ALA A 555 -8.68 -20.98 0.85
N THR A 556 -9.25 -21.57 1.91
CA THR A 556 -10.11 -20.86 2.86
C THR A 556 -9.38 -19.70 3.56
N SER A 557 -8.08 -19.82 3.83
CA SER A 557 -7.27 -18.66 4.25
C SER A 557 -5.86 -18.69 3.67
N GLY A 558 -5.31 -17.51 3.38
CA GLY A 558 -3.95 -17.39 2.91
C GLY A 558 -2.92 -17.66 3.99
N PHE A 559 -3.15 -17.12 5.19
CA PHE A 559 -2.32 -17.38 6.36
C PHE A 559 -3.16 -17.72 7.58
N TYR A 560 -2.84 -18.85 8.22
CA TYR A 560 -3.43 -19.21 9.51
C TYR A 560 -2.33 -19.58 10.50
N ALA A 561 -2.21 -18.83 11.59
CA ALA A 561 -1.40 -19.21 12.74
C ALA A 561 -2.28 -19.54 13.93
N ASN A 562 -2.08 -20.71 14.54
CA ASN A 562 -2.80 -21.07 15.74
C ASN A 562 -2.02 -21.88 16.76
N ASN A 563 -2.43 -21.80 18.04
CA ASN A 563 -1.87 -22.58 19.14
C ASN A 563 -0.35 -22.45 19.23
N THR A 564 0.16 -21.23 19.34
CA THR A 564 1.60 -21.00 19.46
C THR A 564 1.96 -19.85 20.39
N SER A 565 2.98 -20.09 21.20
CA SER A 565 3.67 -19.07 22.00
C SER A 565 5.12 -18.89 21.58
N THR A 566 5.58 -19.72 20.64
CA THR A 566 6.90 -19.58 20.02
C THR A 566 6.94 -18.26 19.27
N ARG A 567 8.02 -17.50 19.50
CA ARG A 567 8.29 -16.25 18.81
C ARG A 567 8.12 -16.42 17.30
N GLY A 568 7.26 -15.58 16.72
CA GLY A 568 7.09 -15.43 15.28
C GLY A 568 7.29 -13.99 14.84
N ARG A 569 7.87 -13.79 13.66
CA ARG A 569 7.97 -12.48 13.04
C ARG A 569 7.59 -12.55 11.58
N ILE A 570 6.74 -11.63 11.15
CA ILE A 570 6.40 -11.42 9.75
C ILE A 570 7.11 -10.16 9.28
N TYR A 571 7.81 -10.25 8.15
CA TYR A 571 8.46 -9.13 7.46
C TYR A 571 7.98 -9.10 6.01
N ALA A 572 7.09 -8.17 5.65
CA ALA A 572 6.50 -8.06 4.32
C ALA A 572 5.76 -9.34 3.90
N MET A 573 4.48 -9.43 4.26
CA MET A 573 3.59 -10.48 3.76
C MET A 573 2.40 -9.83 3.07
N SER A 574 2.12 -10.30 1.86
CA SER A 574 0.96 -9.92 1.06
C SER A 574 0.01 -11.11 1.01
N VAL A 575 -1.23 -10.92 1.44
CA VAL A 575 -2.25 -11.96 1.48
C VAL A 575 -3.50 -11.41 0.80
N GLU A 576 -3.81 -11.96 -0.36
CA GLU A 576 -4.77 -11.34 -1.28
C GLU A 576 -5.72 -12.38 -1.88
N HIS A 577 -6.96 -11.94 -2.13
CA HIS A 577 -7.96 -12.60 -2.98
C HIS A 577 -8.51 -13.94 -2.45
N HIS A 578 -8.44 -14.20 -1.15
CA HIS A 578 -9.07 -15.39 -0.56
C HIS A 578 -10.56 -15.12 -0.31
N VAL A 579 -11.43 -16.12 -0.50
CA VAL A 579 -12.88 -15.92 -0.45
C VAL A 579 -13.39 -15.64 0.97
N ARG A 580 -12.91 -16.39 1.97
CA ARG A 580 -13.41 -16.28 3.36
C ARG A 580 -12.56 -15.34 4.20
N ASN A 581 -11.26 -15.60 4.29
CA ASN A 581 -10.37 -14.80 5.13
C ASN A 581 -8.99 -14.68 4.48
N GLU A 582 -8.36 -13.51 4.55
CA GLU A 582 -6.94 -13.40 4.19
C GLU A 582 -6.08 -14.03 5.29
N VAL A 583 -6.21 -13.52 6.53
CA VAL A 583 -5.34 -13.84 7.65
C VAL A 583 -6.14 -14.18 8.91
N ARG A 584 -5.71 -15.24 9.60
CA ARG A 584 -6.25 -15.63 10.90
C ARG A 584 -5.15 -15.89 11.93
N PHE A 585 -5.31 -15.35 13.12
CA PHE A 585 -4.53 -15.68 14.31
C PHE A 585 -5.45 -16.22 15.40
N LYS A 586 -5.12 -17.37 15.98
CA LYS A 586 -5.88 -17.96 17.07
C LYS A 586 -4.99 -18.52 18.17
N ASP A 587 -5.13 -18.04 19.40
CA ASP A 587 -4.31 -18.48 20.54
C ASP A 587 -2.81 -18.31 20.25
N VAL A 588 -2.44 -17.15 19.69
CA VAL A 588 -1.08 -16.77 19.31
C VAL A 588 -0.50 -15.75 20.29
N SER A 589 0.77 -15.91 20.65
CA SER A 589 1.48 -14.92 21.47
C SER A 589 2.95 -14.76 21.14
N ASN A 590 3.51 -13.59 21.48
CA ASN A 590 4.91 -13.20 21.24
C ASN A 590 5.25 -12.98 19.76
N TRP A 591 4.32 -12.39 18.99
CA TRP A 591 4.46 -12.22 17.55
C TRP A 591 4.54 -10.74 17.15
N ASN A 592 5.46 -10.44 16.23
CA ASN A 592 5.52 -9.13 15.60
C ASN A 592 5.24 -9.26 14.11
N VAL A 593 4.32 -8.45 13.60
CA VAL A 593 3.80 -8.51 12.24
C VAL A 593 4.07 -7.17 11.56
N TYR A 594 5.04 -7.15 10.66
CA TYR A 594 5.51 -5.92 10.02
C TYR A 594 5.21 -5.93 8.53
N ALA A 595 4.66 -4.81 8.03
CA ALA A 595 4.29 -4.65 6.64
C ALA A 595 3.34 -5.76 6.15
N LEU A 596 2.28 -6.04 6.89
CA LEU A 596 1.20 -6.93 6.43
C LEU A 596 0.25 -6.15 5.53
N GLN A 597 0.12 -6.58 4.28
CA GLN A 597 -0.85 -6.05 3.32
C GLN A 597 -1.91 -7.10 2.99
N LEU A 598 -3.17 -6.65 3.03
CA LEU A 598 -4.36 -7.43 2.71
C LEU A 598 -5.11 -6.80 1.54
N GLU A 599 -5.61 -7.60 0.61
CA GLU A 599 -6.38 -7.11 -0.54
C GLU A 599 -7.56 -8.00 -0.92
N GLU A 600 -8.73 -7.38 -1.04
CA GLU A 600 -9.95 -7.98 -1.57
C GLU A 600 -10.17 -7.61 -3.05
N GLU A 601 -10.54 -8.59 -3.87
CA GLU A 601 -10.91 -8.49 -5.28
C GLU A 601 -12.42 -8.68 -5.51
N SER A 602 -12.91 -8.04 -6.57
CA SER A 602 -14.32 -7.92 -6.90
C SER A 602 -15.06 -9.22 -7.20
N GLN A 603 -14.43 -10.27 -7.75
CA GLN A 603 -15.15 -11.49 -8.14
C GLN A 603 -15.21 -12.53 -7.03
N GLU A 604 -14.09 -12.78 -6.37
CA GLU A 604 -13.90 -13.91 -5.47
C GLU A 604 -13.98 -13.52 -3.98
N SER A 605 -13.63 -12.27 -3.63
CA SER A 605 -13.33 -11.88 -2.24
C SER A 605 -14.05 -10.61 -1.79
N SER A 606 -15.12 -10.21 -2.50
CA SER A 606 -15.96 -9.07 -2.12
C SER A 606 -16.56 -9.16 -0.70
N GLU A 607 -16.68 -10.38 -0.16
CA GLU A 607 -17.22 -10.69 1.18
C GLU A 607 -16.14 -11.31 2.11
N CYS A 608 -14.86 -11.20 1.75
CA CYS A 608 -13.76 -11.70 2.56
C CYS A 608 -13.68 -10.92 3.88
N GLN A 609 -13.37 -11.60 4.98
CA GLN A 609 -12.94 -10.97 6.24
C GLN A 609 -11.41 -10.89 6.26
N PRO A 610 -10.79 -9.70 6.06
CA PRO A 610 -9.34 -9.61 5.89
C PRO A 610 -8.54 -10.19 7.06
N LEU A 611 -8.86 -9.79 8.29
CA LEU A 611 -8.10 -10.21 9.47
C LEU A 611 -9.01 -10.65 10.63
N GLU A 612 -8.74 -11.82 11.17
CA GLU A 612 -9.33 -12.29 12.43
C GLU A 612 -8.25 -12.58 13.47
N ILE A 613 -8.49 -12.14 14.71
CA ILE A 613 -7.57 -12.33 15.84
C ILE A 613 -8.37 -12.81 17.05
N ASP A 614 -8.19 -14.07 17.45
CA ASP A 614 -8.95 -14.73 18.52
C ASP A 614 -8.01 -15.21 19.63
N GLY A 615 -8.25 -14.79 20.87
CA GLY A 615 -7.49 -15.25 22.04
C GLY A 615 -6.00 -14.90 22.02
N CYS A 616 -5.57 -13.94 21.19
CA CYS A 616 -4.17 -13.61 21.01
C CYS A 616 -3.68 -12.56 22.02
N LYS A 617 -2.39 -12.60 22.33
CA LYS A 617 -1.77 -11.64 23.26
C LYS A 617 -0.30 -11.38 22.98
N ASP A 618 0.23 -10.28 23.50
CA ASP A 618 1.65 -9.93 23.36
C ASP A 618 2.06 -9.87 21.87
N MET A 619 1.26 -9.16 21.07
CA MET A 619 1.44 -9.03 19.63
C MET A 619 1.56 -7.57 19.20
N THR A 620 2.44 -7.32 18.23
CA THR A 620 2.57 -6.00 17.60
C THR A 620 2.33 -6.12 16.10
N PHE A 621 1.49 -5.26 15.55
CA PHE A 621 1.37 -5.01 14.12
C PHE A 621 1.98 -3.65 13.81
N ALA A 622 2.79 -3.52 12.75
CA ALA A 622 3.26 -2.22 12.29
C ALA A 622 3.14 -2.07 10.78
N ASN A 623 2.58 -0.94 10.35
CA ASN A 623 2.15 -0.68 8.96
C ASN A 623 1.20 -1.79 8.46
N LEU A 624 0.03 -1.87 9.09
CA LEU A 624 -1.06 -2.77 8.67
C LEU A 624 -1.90 -2.08 7.60
N TYR A 625 -1.87 -2.61 6.38
CA TYR A 625 -2.58 -2.04 5.23
C TYR A 625 -3.70 -2.98 4.81
N MET A 626 -4.92 -2.44 4.75
CA MET A 626 -6.13 -3.16 4.41
C MET A 626 -6.77 -2.45 3.23
N PHE A 627 -6.83 -3.12 2.09
CA PHE A 627 -7.19 -2.52 0.81
C PHE A 627 -8.33 -3.29 0.13
N ARG A 628 -9.24 -2.55 -0.50
CA ARG A 628 -10.26 -3.12 -1.39
C ARG A 628 -10.08 -2.52 -2.78
N VAL A 629 -9.94 -3.37 -3.80
CA VAL A 629 -9.66 -2.89 -5.16
C VAL A 629 -10.79 -2.02 -5.70
N ILE A 630 -10.46 -1.13 -6.63
CA ILE A 630 -11.36 -0.16 -7.26
C ILE A 630 -12.65 -0.76 -7.89
N ARG A 631 -12.63 -2.06 -8.23
CA ARG A 631 -13.75 -2.77 -8.86
C ARG A 631 -14.76 -3.31 -7.85
N VAL A 632 -14.45 -3.32 -6.56
CA VAL A 632 -15.39 -3.76 -5.52
C VAL A 632 -16.52 -2.75 -5.41
N LYS A 633 -17.76 -3.24 -5.48
CA LYS A 633 -18.97 -2.41 -5.51
C LYS A 633 -19.96 -2.72 -4.38
N VAL A 634 -19.56 -3.59 -3.46
CA VAL A 634 -20.39 -3.97 -2.31
C VAL A 634 -19.75 -3.44 -1.03
N PRO A 635 -20.53 -2.88 -0.10
CA PRO A 635 -20.01 -2.48 1.21
C PRO A 635 -19.65 -3.71 2.04
N HIS A 636 -18.69 -3.56 2.95
CA HIS A 636 -18.31 -4.61 3.91
C HIS A 636 -18.06 -3.97 5.27
N PRO A 637 -18.56 -4.53 6.38
CA PRO A 637 -18.61 -3.81 7.65
C PRO A 637 -17.25 -3.62 8.30
N TYR A 638 -16.37 -4.63 8.28
CA TYR A 638 -15.16 -4.61 9.12
C TYR A 638 -13.94 -5.19 8.40
N SER A 639 -12.75 -4.58 8.57
CA SER A 639 -11.49 -5.18 8.09
C SER A 639 -10.89 -6.16 9.09
N VAL A 640 -10.93 -5.83 10.39
CA VAL A 640 -10.40 -6.66 11.49
C VAL A 640 -11.53 -7.06 12.44
N ARG A 641 -11.57 -8.34 12.80
CA ARG A 641 -12.36 -8.82 13.95
C ARG A 641 -11.47 -9.33 15.05
N THR A 642 -11.82 -9.00 16.29
CA THR A 642 -11.10 -9.44 17.47
C THR A 642 -12.00 -10.12 18.49
N TRP A 643 -11.44 -11.10 19.20
CA TRP A 643 -12.06 -11.79 20.33
C TRP A 643 -11.01 -11.99 21.43
N ASN A 644 -11.34 -11.64 22.68
CA ASN A 644 -10.54 -11.98 23.86
C ASN A 644 -9.03 -11.65 23.73
N CYS A 645 -8.69 -10.58 23.01
CA CYS A 645 -7.31 -10.18 22.80
C CYS A 645 -6.83 -9.27 23.92
N SER A 646 -5.55 -9.34 24.27
CA SER A 646 -4.94 -8.49 25.30
C SER A 646 -3.48 -8.17 24.97
N ASN A 647 -2.99 -7.02 25.43
CA ASN A 647 -1.64 -6.56 25.10
C ASN A 647 -1.31 -6.65 23.59
N LEU A 648 -2.23 -6.16 22.76
CA LEU A 648 -2.04 -6.06 21.31
C LEU A 648 -1.85 -4.60 20.93
N GLU A 649 -0.77 -4.30 20.21
CA GLU A 649 -0.49 -2.96 19.69
C GLU A 649 -0.53 -2.98 18.16
N MET A 650 -1.37 -2.14 17.56
CA MET A 650 -1.40 -1.91 16.11
C MET A 650 -0.87 -0.51 15.83
N LEU A 651 0.25 -0.43 15.12
CA LEU A 651 0.95 0.79 14.77
C LEU A 651 0.76 1.07 13.29
N ASN A 652 0.45 2.32 12.96
CA ASN A 652 0.21 2.79 11.60
C ASN A 652 -0.84 1.94 10.84
N ILE A 653 -2.10 2.06 11.23
CA ILE A 653 -3.23 1.43 10.54
C ILE A 653 -3.60 2.27 9.32
N HIS A 654 -3.72 1.62 8.16
CA HIS A 654 -4.19 2.20 6.91
C HIS A 654 -5.33 1.36 6.31
N ASN A 655 -6.55 1.89 6.30
CA ASN A 655 -7.72 1.24 5.73
C ASN A 655 -8.30 2.10 4.61
N TYR A 656 -8.20 1.64 3.35
CA TYR A 656 -8.49 2.50 2.21
C TYR A 656 -9.03 1.76 0.98
N SER A 657 -9.67 2.52 0.09
CA SER A 657 -10.07 2.05 -1.23
C SER A 657 -10.10 3.22 -2.22
N GLN A 658 -9.77 2.89 -3.47
CA GLN A 658 -9.86 3.82 -4.60
C GLN A 658 -11.31 4.05 -5.05
N ILE A 659 -12.31 3.44 -4.40
CA ILE A 659 -13.75 3.70 -4.55
C ILE A 659 -14.37 3.98 -3.16
N LYS A 660 -15.60 4.49 -3.09
CA LYS A 660 -16.31 4.77 -1.82
C LYS A 660 -16.68 3.54 -0.97
N TYR A 661 -16.34 2.35 -1.44
CA TYR A 661 -16.59 1.05 -0.78
C TYR A 661 -15.39 0.57 0.06
N THR A 662 -14.67 1.47 0.74
CA THR A 662 -13.80 1.08 1.87
C THR A 662 -14.66 0.41 2.95
N THR A 663 -14.09 -0.54 3.71
CA THR A 663 -14.82 -1.16 4.83
C THR A 663 -15.31 -0.11 5.83
N ASP A 664 -16.45 -0.38 6.47
CA ASP A 664 -17.13 0.60 7.33
C ASP A 664 -16.38 0.90 8.60
N ASN A 665 -15.60 -0.03 9.13
CA ASN A 665 -14.71 0.21 10.26
C ASN A 665 -13.45 -0.64 10.11
N PRO A 666 -12.27 -0.09 10.42
CA PRO A 666 -11.06 -0.91 10.44
C PRO A 666 -11.13 -2.07 11.42
N LEU A 667 -11.78 -1.92 12.58
CA LEU A 667 -11.84 -2.96 13.59
C LEU A 667 -13.19 -3.02 14.31
N TYR A 668 -13.64 -4.25 14.56
CA TYR A 668 -14.75 -4.58 15.44
C TYR A 668 -14.33 -5.65 16.46
N ASP A 669 -14.50 -5.36 17.75
CA ASP A 669 -14.35 -6.36 18.80
C ASP A 669 -15.69 -7.04 19.06
N MET A 670 -15.70 -8.35 18.86
CA MET A 670 -16.91 -9.14 18.76
C MET A 670 -17.58 -9.40 20.12
N ASN A 671 -16.81 -9.37 21.22
CA ASN A 671 -17.34 -9.64 22.55
C ASN A 671 -17.81 -8.36 23.26
N THR A 672 -17.16 -7.23 22.99
CA THR A 672 -17.54 -5.93 23.56
C THR A 672 -18.51 -5.16 22.67
N GLY A 673 -18.60 -5.48 21.38
CA GLY A 673 -19.41 -4.74 20.41
C GLY A 673 -18.83 -3.38 20.03
N ILE A 674 -17.55 -3.14 20.30
CA ILE A 674 -16.90 -1.86 20.06
C ILE A 674 -16.37 -1.79 18.64
N GLU A 675 -16.68 -0.69 17.95
CA GLU A 675 -16.17 -0.36 16.62
C GLU A 675 -15.13 0.76 16.70
N VAL A 676 -13.96 0.52 16.11
CA VAL A 676 -12.94 1.55 15.87
C VAL A 676 -13.27 2.27 14.58
N ARG A 677 -13.61 3.56 14.66
CA ARG A 677 -14.07 4.36 13.49
C ARG A 677 -12.94 4.91 12.61
N PRO A 678 -11.83 5.46 13.14
CA PRO A 678 -10.84 6.15 12.30
C PRO A 678 -10.14 5.18 11.34
N THR A 679 -10.16 5.48 10.04
CA THR A 679 -9.48 4.70 8.98
C THR A 679 -7.96 4.79 9.02
N GLU A 680 -7.44 5.79 9.73
CA GLU A 680 -6.03 6.09 9.89
C GLU A 680 -5.71 6.24 11.38
N LEU A 681 -4.77 5.45 11.90
CA LEU A 681 -4.31 5.55 13.29
C LEU A 681 -2.81 5.32 13.37
N ALA A 682 -2.08 6.24 14.00
CA ALA A 682 -0.68 6.00 14.35
C ALA A 682 -0.56 4.89 15.41
N ARG A 683 -1.54 4.75 16.30
CA ARG A 683 -1.55 3.70 17.33
C ARG A 683 -2.98 3.33 17.75
N LEU A 684 -3.26 2.03 17.81
CA LEU A 684 -4.37 1.44 18.53
C LEU A 684 -3.82 0.40 19.50
N TYR A 685 -4.21 0.48 20.77
CA TYR A 685 -3.88 -0.53 21.77
C TYR A 685 -5.14 -1.29 22.20
N ILE A 686 -4.99 -2.60 22.44
CA ILE A 686 -6.04 -3.45 22.99
C ILE A 686 -5.48 -4.05 24.27
N SER A 687 -5.91 -3.52 25.42
CA SER A 687 -5.40 -3.96 26.72
C SER A 687 -5.99 -5.31 27.17
N GLY A 688 -7.18 -5.66 26.65
CA GLY A 688 -8.02 -6.76 27.13
C GLY A 688 -9.04 -6.33 28.20
N SER A 689 -9.12 -5.04 28.53
CA SER A 689 -10.15 -4.52 29.42
C SER A 689 -11.52 -4.47 28.72
N SER A 690 -12.58 -4.86 29.44
CA SER A 690 -13.96 -4.77 28.94
C SER A 690 -14.65 -3.52 29.49
N PRO A 691 -15.05 -2.57 28.63
CA PRO A 691 -15.71 -1.34 29.06
C PRO A 691 -17.22 -1.37 28.74
N LYS A 692 -17.94 -0.40 29.29
CA LYS A 692 -19.40 -0.26 29.15
C LYS A 692 -19.78 0.51 27.88
N ASN A 693 -20.88 0.05 27.26
CA ASN A 693 -21.51 0.69 26.11
C ASN A 693 -21.87 2.16 26.35
N LEU A 694 -21.56 3.01 25.37
CA LEU A 694 -22.04 4.39 25.29
C LEU A 694 -23.31 4.41 24.42
N SER A 695 -24.44 4.82 25.00
CA SER A 695 -25.69 5.07 24.26
C SER A 695 -25.76 6.53 23.82
N GLY A 696 -25.90 6.76 22.52
CA GLY A 696 -26.18 8.09 21.94
C GLY A 696 -27.68 8.35 21.78
N ASN A 697 -28.09 9.62 21.79
CA ASN A 697 -29.46 10.07 21.49
C ASN A 697 -29.67 10.21 19.97
N VAL A 698 -29.61 9.09 19.24
CA VAL A 698 -29.87 9.03 17.79
C VAL A 698 -31.11 8.18 17.54
N GLN A 699 -32.04 8.70 16.73
CA GLN A 699 -33.25 7.98 16.34
C GLN A 699 -33.05 7.32 14.96
N LEU A 700 -33.28 6.01 14.88
CA LEU A 700 -33.42 5.26 13.63
C LEU A 700 -34.77 5.58 12.98
N LEU A 701 -34.79 5.93 11.70
CA LEU A 701 -36.00 6.22 10.93
C LEU A 701 -36.35 5.10 9.95
N ALA A 702 -35.36 4.57 9.25
CA ALA A 702 -35.52 3.47 8.31
C ALA A 702 -34.23 2.66 8.18
N LYS A 703 -34.32 1.38 7.84
CA LYS A 703 -33.18 0.46 7.62
C LYS A 703 -33.48 -0.53 6.50
N GLY A 704 -32.46 -1.24 6.05
CA GLY A 704 -32.56 -2.26 5.01
C GLY A 704 -31.98 -1.81 3.66
N PHE A 705 -31.19 -0.74 3.67
CA PHE A 705 -30.41 -0.30 2.53
C PHE A 705 -29.07 -1.04 2.50
N GLU A 706 -28.49 -1.18 1.32
CA GLU A 706 -27.12 -1.63 1.15
C GLU A 706 -26.14 -0.49 1.40
N PHE A 707 -26.34 0.65 0.72
CA PHE A 707 -25.49 1.83 0.89
C PHE A 707 -26.27 3.11 0.60
N ALA A 708 -26.82 3.72 1.65
CA ALA A 708 -27.60 4.95 1.55
C ALA A 708 -26.70 6.19 1.41
N ILE A 709 -26.91 6.96 0.33
CA ILE A 709 -26.08 8.11 -0.05
C ILE A 709 -26.92 9.27 -0.60
N GLY A 710 -26.27 10.41 -0.82
CA GLY A 710 -26.83 11.52 -1.60
C GLY A 710 -27.92 12.30 -0.88
N LEU A 711 -27.90 12.38 0.45
CA LEU A 711 -28.99 12.98 1.21
C LEU A 711 -29.16 14.48 0.90
N CYS A 712 -30.39 14.90 0.63
CA CYS A 712 -30.79 16.31 0.48
C CYS A 712 -32.20 16.55 1.07
N ALA A 713 -32.63 17.82 1.14
CA ALA A 713 -33.94 18.20 1.65
C ALA A 713 -34.65 19.20 0.73
N ASP A 714 -35.98 19.11 0.67
CA ASP A 714 -36.83 20.12 0.01
C ASP A 714 -37.24 21.24 0.99
N SER A 715 -37.91 22.28 0.47
CA SER A 715 -38.38 23.42 1.27
C SER A 715 -39.44 23.06 2.32
N LYS A 716 -40.09 21.90 2.18
CA LYS A 716 -41.11 21.36 3.11
C LYS A 716 -40.48 20.49 4.21
N GLY A 717 -39.17 20.23 4.12
CA GLY A 717 -38.42 19.40 5.06
C GLY A 717 -38.48 17.90 4.78
N ASN A 718 -39.00 17.46 3.62
CA ASN A 718 -38.86 16.07 3.21
C ASN A 718 -37.39 15.79 2.88
N ILE A 719 -36.94 14.57 3.20
CA ILE A 719 -35.57 14.13 2.99
C ILE A 719 -35.51 13.15 1.83
N TYR A 720 -34.60 13.36 0.89
CA TYR A 720 -34.36 12.44 -0.23
C TYR A 720 -32.98 11.83 -0.13
N PHE A 721 -32.83 10.58 -0.54
CA PHE A 721 -31.54 9.87 -0.62
C PHE A 721 -31.66 8.69 -1.60
N GLY A 722 -30.54 8.05 -1.96
CA GLY A 722 -30.54 6.93 -2.90
C GLY A 722 -29.57 5.81 -2.56
N GLU A 723 -29.65 4.73 -3.33
CA GLU A 723 -28.73 3.60 -3.32
C GLU A 723 -28.12 3.41 -4.70
N GLN A 724 -26.79 3.50 -4.79
CA GLN A 724 -26.13 3.46 -6.10
C GLN A 724 -26.32 2.10 -6.81
N ARG A 725 -25.98 0.99 -6.15
CA ARG A 725 -25.99 -0.33 -6.77
C ARG A 725 -27.41 -0.87 -6.98
N MET A 726 -28.31 -0.60 -6.03
CA MET A 726 -29.72 -0.98 -6.12
C MET A 726 -30.53 -0.04 -7.02
N LYS A 727 -29.96 1.12 -7.39
CA LYS A 727 -30.51 2.10 -8.35
C LYS A 727 -31.85 2.73 -7.93
N ARG A 728 -31.98 2.96 -6.63
CA ARG A 728 -33.22 3.44 -6.01
C ARG A 728 -33.07 4.82 -5.41
N VAL A 729 -34.18 5.55 -5.40
CA VAL A 729 -34.32 6.86 -4.75
C VAL A 729 -35.50 6.80 -3.78
N TYR A 730 -35.31 7.35 -2.59
CA TYR A 730 -36.25 7.31 -1.49
C TYR A 730 -36.59 8.72 -0.99
N LYS A 731 -37.77 8.85 -0.39
CA LYS A 731 -38.24 10.06 0.31
C LYS A 731 -38.67 9.66 1.72
N TRP A 732 -38.13 10.32 2.72
CA TRP A 732 -38.66 10.32 4.08
C TRP A 732 -39.46 11.59 4.31
N SER A 733 -40.71 11.45 4.74
CA SER A 733 -41.55 12.58 5.10
C SER A 733 -41.64 12.71 6.62
N PRO A 734 -41.08 13.77 7.23
CA PRO A 734 -41.23 13.99 8.67
C PRO A 734 -42.68 14.23 9.08
N ALA A 735 -43.50 14.80 8.18
CA ALA A 735 -44.91 15.06 8.45
C ALA A 735 -45.75 13.77 8.56
N MET A 736 -45.40 12.74 7.79
CA MET A 736 -46.08 11.44 7.81
C MET A 736 -45.35 10.39 8.66
N GLU A 737 -44.13 10.70 9.13
CA GLU A 737 -43.18 9.76 9.72
C GLU A 737 -43.07 8.44 8.94
N SER A 738 -42.96 8.54 7.61
CA SER A 738 -42.94 7.38 6.72
C SER A 738 -41.90 7.51 5.61
N LEU A 739 -41.42 6.35 5.14
CA LEU A 739 -40.52 6.21 4.01
C LEU A 739 -41.30 5.77 2.76
N GLN A 740 -40.99 6.39 1.63
CA GLN A 740 -41.51 6.06 0.31
C GLN A 740 -40.35 5.74 -0.64
N LEU A 741 -40.50 4.67 -1.44
CA LEU A 741 -39.68 4.47 -2.64
C LEU A 741 -40.21 5.42 -3.72
N VAL A 742 -39.37 6.39 -4.11
CA VAL A 742 -39.73 7.40 -5.12
C VAL A 742 -39.46 6.84 -6.51
N ALA A 743 -38.29 6.25 -6.74
CA ALA A 743 -37.94 5.74 -8.05
C ALA A 743 -37.03 4.51 -7.98
N ASP A 744 -37.20 3.63 -8.97
CA ASP A 744 -36.34 2.47 -9.26
C ASP A 744 -35.98 2.54 -10.75
N PHE A 745 -34.91 3.28 -11.07
CA PHE A 745 -34.50 3.57 -12.44
C PHE A 745 -33.35 2.64 -12.87
N PRO A 746 -33.14 2.41 -14.18
CA PRO A 746 -32.04 1.55 -14.64
C PRO A 746 -30.64 2.18 -14.48
N TRP A 747 -30.54 3.41 -13.98
CA TRP A 747 -29.31 4.21 -13.85
C TRP A 747 -28.85 4.31 -12.39
N GLU A 748 -27.54 4.31 -12.15
CA GLU A 748 -26.96 4.35 -10.79
C GLU A 748 -26.98 5.79 -10.23
N PRO A 749 -27.81 6.13 -9.23
CA PRO A 749 -27.77 7.45 -8.60
C PRO A 749 -26.49 7.60 -7.78
N LEU A 750 -25.82 8.74 -7.92
CA LEU A 750 -24.56 9.06 -7.25
C LEU A 750 -24.78 10.05 -6.11
N SER A 751 -25.55 11.11 -6.35
CA SER A 751 -25.88 12.14 -5.38
C SER A 751 -27.16 12.87 -5.79
N LEU A 752 -27.87 13.46 -4.82
CA LEU A 752 -29.14 14.15 -5.03
C LEU A 752 -29.11 15.57 -4.45
N ALA A 753 -29.97 16.43 -4.96
CA ALA A 753 -30.20 17.80 -4.47
C ALA A 753 -31.62 18.26 -4.87
N CYS A 754 -32.11 19.35 -4.28
CA CYS A 754 -33.32 20.03 -4.75
C CYS A 754 -32.95 21.38 -5.35
N ASP A 755 -33.63 21.80 -6.42
CA ASP A 755 -33.53 23.19 -6.91
C ASP A 755 -34.35 24.15 -6.03
N ALA A 756 -34.43 25.43 -6.40
CA ALA A 756 -35.17 26.43 -5.60
C ALA A 756 -36.69 26.25 -5.60
N ASN A 757 -37.23 25.39 -6.49
CA ASN A 757 -38.66 25.10 -6.64
C ASN A 757 -39.00 23.67 -6.21
N ASP A 758 -38.12 23.00 -5.45
CA ASP A 758 -38.25 21.62 -4.99
C ASP A 758 -38.28 20.55 -6.10
N ASN A 759 -37.77 20.85 -7.31
CA ASN A 759 -37.52 19.78 -8.29
C ASN A 759 -36.33 18.95 -7.79
N LEU A 760 -36.48 17.62 -7.76
CA LEU A 760 -35.41 16.72 -7.35
C LEU A 760 -34.40 16.58 -8.49
N LEU A 761 -33.14 16.86 -8.19
CA LEU A 761 -32.01 16.70 -9.10
C LEU A 761 -31.25 15.44 -8.69
N VAL A 762 -30.92 14.59 -9.66
CA VAL A 762 -30.18 13.34 -9.44
C VAL A 762 -29.00 13.27 -10.41
N VAL A 763 -27.80 13.13 -9.86
CA VAL A 763 -26.59 12.84 -10.63
C VAL A 763 -26.52 11.34 -10.85
N PHE A 764 -26.53 10.87 -12.09
CA PHE A 764 -26.44 9.47 -12.47
C PHE A 764 -25.10 9.14 -13.11
N ARG A 765 -24.57 7.95 -12.80
CA ARG A 765 -23.54 7.33 -13.64
C ARG A 765 -24.22 6.71 -14.86
N TYR A 766 -23.82 7.16 -16.05
CA TYR A 766 -24.24 6.58 -17.31
C TYR A 766 -23.07 5.91 -18.03
N ASN A 767 -23.17 4.59 -18.23
CA ASN A 767 -22.22 3.85 -19.05
C ASN A 767 -22.84 3.69 -20.46
N PRO A 768 -22.16 4.12 -21.54
CA PRO A 768 -22.65 3.94 -22.90
C PRO A 768 -23.11 2.52 -23.19
N GLN A 769 -24.25 2.39 -23.86
CA GLN A 769 -24.78 1.08 -24.22
C GLN A 769 -23.93 0.43 -25.33
N PRO A 770 -23.43 -0.80 -25.12
CA PRO A 770 -22.71 -1.52 -26.17
C PRO A 770 -23.55 -1.65 -27.44
N GLY A 771 -23.02 -1.20 -28.58
CA GLY A 771 -23.68 -1.28 -29.88
C GLY A 771 -24.68 -0.15 -30.18
N PHE A 772 -24.93 0.76 -29.25
CA PHE A 772 -25.73 1.95 -29.52
C PHE A 772 -24.92 2.97 -30.36
N MET A 773 -25.53 3.46 -31.44
CA MET A 773 -24.86 4.29 -32.45
C MET A 773 -25.52 5.67 -32.54
N ILE A 774 -24.72 6.73 -32.46
CA ILE A 774 -25.12 8.11 -32.69
C ILE A 774 -24.48 8.56 -34.00
N ASN A 775 -25.30 8.87 -35.01
CA ASN A 775 -24.83 9.27 -36.35
C ASN A 775 -23.83 8.28 -36.97
N GLY A 776 -24.04 6.98 -36.76
CA GLY A 776 -23.18 5.92 -37.27
C GLY A 776 -21.87 5.70 -36.49
N GLN A 777 -21.69 6.36 -35.34
CA GLN A 777 -20.55 6.14 -34.44
C GLN A 777 -21.01 5.57 -33.09
N PRO A 778 -20.26 4.64 -32.46
CA PRO A 778 -20.62 4.17 -31.13
C PRO A 778 -20.64 5.32 -30.12
N GLU A 779 -21.67 5.35 -29.28
CA GLU A 779 -21.70 6.30 -28.16
C GLU A 779 -20.49 6.07 -27.24
N LYS A 780 -19.77 7.14 -26.91
CA LYS A 780 -18.59 7.10 -26.03
C LYS A 780 -18.53 8.38 -25.20
N TYR A 781 -18.19 8.24 -23.92
CA TYR A 781 -17.76 9.38 -23.09
C TYR A 781 -16.24 9.38 -23.02
N GLN A 782 -15.65 10.55 -23.23
CA GLN A 782 -14.24 10.75 -22.96
C GLN A 782 -14.08 11.25 -21.53
N ASN A 783 -13.07 10.76 -20.83
CA ASN A 783 -12.75 11.28 -19.51
C ASN A 783 -12.35 12.76 -19.65
N PRO A 784 -12.92 13.67 -18.84
CA PRO A 784 -12.56 15.08 -18.86
C PRO A 784 -11.12 15.28 -18.34
N PRO A 785 -10.47 16.43 -18.62
CA PRO A 785 -9.08 16.69 -18.19
C PRO A 785 -8.85 16.59 -16.68
N ASP A 786 -9.86 16.94 -15.86
CA ASP A 786 -9.84 16.85 -14.40
C ASP A 786 -9.98 15.42 -13.85
N ALA A 787 -10.18 14.43 -14.73
CA ALA A 787 -10.06 13.01 -14.39
C ALA A 787 -8.60 12.58 -14.19
N SER A 788 -7.61 13.37 -14.62
CA SER A 788 -6.22 13.16 -14.19
C SER A 788 -6.06 13.46 -12.69
N GLY A 789 -5.00 12.99 -12.02
CA GLY A 789 -4.71 13.36 -10.62
C GLY A 789 -5.46 12.57 -9.54
N THR A 790 -6.19 11.52 -9.94
CA THR A 790 -6.85 10.59 -9.03
C THR A 790 -6.72 9.17 -9.54
N SER A 791 -6.44 8.22 -8.65
CA SER A 791 -6.38 6.80 -8.99
C SER A 791 -7.75 6.17 -9.19
N PHE A 792 -8.84 6.89 -8.87
CA PHE A 792 -10.20 6.52 -9.28
C PHE A 792 -10.36 6.53 -10.81
N SER A 793 -9.59 7.35 -11.52
CA SER A 793 -9.60 7.40 -13.00
C SER A 793 -8.58 6.42 -13.56
N GLY A 794 -9.03 5.21 -13.90
CA GLY A 794 -8.18 4.14 -14.41
C GLY A 794 -8.75 2.77 -14.11
N TRP A 795 -8.03 1.70 -14.47
CA TRP A 795 -8.32 0.32 -14.06
C TRP A 795 -9.77 -0.16 -14.27
N GLY A 796 -10.41 0.28 -15.36
CA GLY A 796 -11.80 -0.05 -15.71
C GLY A 796 -12.84 0.99 -15.27
N ASN A 797 -12.42 2.08 -14.63
CA ASN A 797 -13.30 3.17 -14.20
C ASN A 797 -13.13 4.43 -15.08
N SER A 798 -13.35 4.25 -16.37
CA SER A 798 -13.26 5.29 -17.41
C SER A 798 -14.34 5.08 -18.46
N GLY A 799 -14.63 6.09 -19.27
CA GLY A 799 -15.54 5.95 -20.41
C GLY A 799 -17.03 6.02 -20.06
N PHE A 800 -17.36 6.52 -18.87
CA PHE A 800 -18.73 6.77 -18.40
C PHE A 800 -18.97 8.28 -18.26
N GLY A 801 -20.24 8.70 -18.32
CA GLY A 801 -20.67 10.08 -18.06
C GLY A 801 -21.28 10.23 -16.67
N SER A 802 -21.14 11.43 -16.08
CA SER A 802 -21.94 11.88 -14.95
C SER A 802 -23.03 12.81 -15.49
N LEU A 803 -24.24 12.28 -15.64
CA LEU A 803 -25.38 13.01 -16.22
C LEU A 803 -26.31 13.48 -15.10
N VAL A 804 -26.93 14.64 -15.26
CA VAL A 804 -27.85 15.18 -14.25
C VAL A 804 -29.26 15.20 -14.81
N TYR A 805 -30.20 14.68 -14.03
CA TYR A 805 -31.61 14.65 -14.36
C TYR A 805 -32.42 15.40 -13.31
N SER A 806 -33.48 16.10 -13.74
CA SER A 806 -34.55 16.55 -12.86
C SER A 806 -35.71 15.57 -12.88
N VAL A 807 -36.39 15.43 -11.74
CA VAL A 807 -37.57 14.61 -11.58
C VAL A 807 -38.55 15.28 -10.60
N ASP A 808 -39.84 15.26 -10.92
CA ASP A 808 -40.92 15.59 -9.98
C ASP A 808 -41.12 14.38 -9.06
N PRO A 809 -40.82 14.47 -7.76
CA PRO A 809 -40.87 13.31 -6.86
C PRO A 809 -42.28 12.74 -6.67
N GLU A 810 -43.33 13.47 -7.05
CA GLU A 810 -44.71 12.98 -7.00
C GLU A 810 -45.12 12.26 -8.29
N ARG A 811 -44.38 12.45 -9.40
CA ARG A 811 -44.60 11.78 -10.70
C ARG A 811 -43.28 11.39 -11.36
N PRO A 812 -42.43 10.57 -10.70
CA PRO A 812 -41.06 10.40 -11.12
C PRO A 812 -40.89 9.66 -12.45
N GLU A 813 -41.80 8.74 -12.76
CA GLU A 813 -41.80 7.97 -14.01
C GLU A 813 -42.16 8.82 -15.24
N GLU A 814 -42.94 9.89 -15.05
CA GLU A 814 -43.45 10.74 -16.14
C GLU A 814 -42.58 11.98 -16.40
N THR A 815 -41.71 12.34 -15.45
CA THR A 815 -41.07 13.67 -15.42
C THR A 815 -39.54 13.63 -15.45
N LEU A 816 -38.95 12.45 -15.50
CA LEU A 816 -37.50 12.29 -15.58
C LEU A 816 -36.96 12.96 -16.84
N LYS A 817 -36.18 14.04 -16.67
CA LYS A 817 -35.64 14.85 -17.76
C LYS A 817 -34.15 15.10 -17.55
N ILE A 818 -33.33 14.83 -18.56
CA ILE A 818 -31.92 15.23 -18.56
C ILE A 818 -31.81 16.76 -18.60
N LEU A 819 -30.92 17.32 -17.80
CA LEU A 819 -30.69 18.76 -17.77
C LEU A 819 -29.87 19.23 -18.98
N ASP A 820 -30.02 20.50 -19.35
CA ASP A 820 -29.21 21.11 -20.40
C ASP A 820 -27.83 21.49 -19.85
N LYS A 821 -26.78 21.25 -20.65
CA LYS A 821 -25.44 21.78 -20.40
C LYS A 821 -25.27 23.12 -21.09
N VAL A 822 -24.77 24.10 -20.35
CA VAL A 822 -24.45 25.43 -20.88
C VAL A 822 -23.09 25.89 -20.36
N ALA A 823 -22.51 26.92 -21.00
CA ALA A 823 -21.33 27.58 -20.45
C ALA A 823 -21.66 28.17 -19.07
N MET A 824 -20.91 27.80 -18.04
CA MET A 824 -21.24 28.15 -16.64
C MET A 824 -21.32 29.67 -16.43
N GLY A 825 -20.42 30.44 -17.07
CA GLY A 825 -20.44 31.90 -17.01
C GLY A 825 -21.61 32.58 -17.74
N SER A 826 -22.43 31.85 -18.52
CA SER A 826 -23.58 32.40 -19.25
C SER A 826 -24.88 32.42 -18.44
N VAL A 827 -24.92 31.73 -17.30
CA VAL A 827 -26.12 31.67 -16.45
C VAL A 827 -26.15 32.91 -15.56
N ASN A 828 -27.19 33.72 -15.69
CA ASN A 828 -27.37 34.94 -14.91
C ASN A 828 -28.20 34.67 -13.65
N ASN A 829 -27.94 35.42 -12.57
CA ASN A 829 -28.71 35.36 -11.32
C ASN A 829 -28.73 33.98 -10.64
N ILE A 830 -27.55 33.38 -10.48
CA ILE A 830 -27.38 32.12 -9.74
C ILE A 830 -27.93 32.25 -8.32
N HIS A 831 -28.86 31.36 -7.96
CA HIS A 831 -29.36 31.21 -6.60
C HIS A 831 -28.40 30.35 -5.77
N LYS A 832 -28.00 29.19 -6.32
CA LYS A 832 -27.00 28.30 -5.73
C LYS A 832 -26.30 27.44 -6.78
N ALA A 833 -25.05 27.09 -6.54
CA ALA A 833 -24.35 26.02 -7.26
C ALA A 833 -24.23 24.78 -6.37
N LEU A 834 -24.27 23.58 -6.96
CA LEU A 834 -24.18 22.31 -6.25
C LEU A 834 -22.86 21.63 -6.60
N TYR A 835 -21.96 21.52 -5.62
CA TYR A 835 -20.63 20.92 -5.80
C TYR A 835 -20.55 19.54 -5.15
N PRO A 836 -19.62 18.66 -5.59
CA PRO A 836 -19.29 17.44 -4.86
C PRO A 836 -18.99 17.72 -3.39
N SER A 837 -19.62 16.99 -2.47
CA SER A 837 -19.39 17.11 -1.02
C SER A 837 -18.00 16.65 -0.62
N ASN A 838 -17.49 15.61 -1.27
CA ASN A 838 -16.16 15.05 -1.07
C ASN A 838 -15.48 14.74 -2.40
N ARG A 839 -14.15 14.80 -2.40
CA ARG A 839 -13.34 14.44 -3.57
C ARG A 839 -12.12 13.63 -3.15
N TRP A 840 -11.83 12.57 -3.90
CA TRP A 840 -10.64 11.73 -3.70
C TRP A 840 -9.56 12.10 -4.70
N ARG A 841 -8.54 12.80 -4.22
CA ARG A 841 -7.47 13.39 -5.04
C ARG A 841 -6.11 12.94 -4.53
N ASP A 842 -5.85 11.64 -4.67
CA ASP A 842 -4.69 10.98 -4.05
C ASP A 842 -3.34 11.29 -4.71
N TYR A 843 -3.30 12.17 -5.72
CA TYR A 843 -2.08 12.75 -6.27
C TYR A 843 -1.81 14.17 -5.75
N HIS A 844 -2.46 14.58 -4.64
CA HIS A 844 -2.22 15.85 -3.93
C HIS A 844 -2.51 17.11 -4.76
N ASP A 845 -3.53 17.03 -5.62
CA ASP A 845 -3.94 18.16 -6.47
C ASP A 845 -5.34 18.72 -6.15
N PHE A 846 -5.92 18.33 -5.00
CA PHE A 846 -7.23 18.77 -4.52
C PHE A 846 -7.41 20.29 -4.60
N ASN A 847 -6.48 21.05 -4.03
CA ASN A 847 -6.57 22.51 -3.98
C ASN A 847 -6.64 23.15 -5.37
N ARG A 848 -5.91 22.57 -6.35
CA ARG A 848 -5.89 23.07 -7.72
C ARG A 848 -7.20 22.76 -8.42
N VAL A 849 -7.65 21.50 -8.34
CA VAL A 849 -8.81 20.99 -9.09
C VAL A 849 -10.13 21.56 -8.60
N THR A 850 -10.25 21.80 -7.30
CA THR A 850 -11.46 22.37 -6.68
C THR A 850 -11.67 23.85 -7.01
N LEU A 851 -10.60 24.58 -7.34
CA LEU A 851 -10.62 25.99 -7.71
C LEU A 851 -10.70 26.22 -9.22
N ASN A 852 -10.78 25.15 -10.03
CA ASN A 852 -10.95 25.29 -11.47
C ASN A 852 -12.25 26.06 -11.77
N ARG A 853 -12.17 27.05 -12.66
CA ARG A 853 -13.38 27.64 -13.25
C ARG A 853 -13.92 26.67 -14.30
N ASN A 854 -14.86 25.81 -13.91
CA ASN A 854 -15.52 24.87 -14.82
C ASN A 854 -16.10 25.60 -16.04
N GLU A 855 -15.87 25.03 -17.23
CA GLU A 855 -16.34 25.60 -18.49
C GLU A 855 -17.86 25.46 -18.64
N GLU A 856 -18.38 24.27 -18.29
CA GLU A 856 -19.79 23.92 -18.41
C GLU A 856 -20.44 23.67 -17.05
N CYS A 857 -21.75 23.89 -16.99
CA CYS A 857 -22.61 23.44 -15.89
C CYS A 857 -23.94 22.87 -16.42
N TRP A 858 -24.56 22.00 -15.64
CA TRP A 858 -25.96 21.60 -15.82
C TRP A 858 -26.87 22.65 -15.19
N VAL A 859 -27.94 23.04 -15.87
CA VAL A 859 -28.91 24.03 -15.37
C VAL A 859 -30.20 23.34 -14.95
N ALA A 860 -30.62 23.56 -13.70
CA ALA A 860 -31.86 23.02 -13.17
C ALA A 860 -33.11 23.71 -13.78
N PRO A 861 -34.31 23.12 -13.66
CA PRO A 861 -35.54 23.69 -14.21
C PRO A 861 -35.88 25.11 -13.71
N ASP A 862 -35.44 25.49 -12.50
CA ASP A 862 -35.60 26.84 -11.98
C ASP A 862 -34.77 27.92 -12.72
N GLY A 863 -33.84 27.52 -13.58
CA GLY A 863 -32.95 28.39 -14.35
C GLY A 863 -31.90 29.12 -13.51
N LYS A 864 -31.78 28.82 -12.21
CA LYS A 864 -30.95 29.55 -11.23
C LYS A 864 -30.12 28.64 -10.33
N THR A 865 -30.41 27.34 -10.30
CA THR A 865 -29.60 26.32 -9.65
C THR A 865 -28.73 25.63 -10.71
N ILE A 866 -27.44 25.50 -10.44
CA ILE A 866 -26.48 24.88 -11.38
C ILE A 866 -25.65 23.77 -10.74
N ILE A 867 -25.21 22.81 -11.54
CA ILE A 867 -24.24 21.78 -11.13
C ILE A 867 -23.03 21.84 -12.07
N PRO A 868 -21.85 22.30 -11.60
CA PRO A 868 -20.66 22.37 -12.44
C PRO A 868 -20.26 20.99 -12.97
N VAL A 869 -19.91 20.91 -14.26
CA VAL A 869 -19.44 19.65 -14.87
C VAL A 869 -18.02 19.39 -14.40
N CYS A 870 -17.85 18.40 -13.53
CA CYS A 870 -16.54 17.94 -13.05
C CYS A 870 -16.54 16.42 -12.84
N TYR A 871 -15.35 15.81 -12.98
CA TYR A 871 -15.19 14.35 -12.88
C TYR A 871 -15.54 13.82 -11.49
N ASP A 872 -15.25 14.58 -10.43
CA ASP A 872 -15.41 14.14 -9.04
C ASP A 872 -16.87 13.87 -8.64
N LEU A 873 -17.86 14.37 -9.41
CA LEU A 873 -19.28 13.98 -9.28
C LEU A 873 -19.49 12.46 -9.32
N ALA A 874 -18.64 11.75 -10.07
CA ALA A 874 -18.69 10.31 -10.26
C ALA A 874 -18.45 9.50 -8.97
N ARG A 875 -17.71 10.06 -8.01
CA ARG A 875 -17.33 9.40 -6.76
C ARG A 875 -18.08 9.97 -5.56
N SER A 876 -18.40 11.26 -5.57
CA SER A 876 -18.99 11.98 -4.44
C SER A 876 -20.17 11.23 -3.81
N CYS A 877 -20.24 11.24 -2.48
CA CYS A 877 -21.34 10.63 -1.74
C CYS A 877 -22.53 11.58 -1.56
N ALA A 878 -22.34 12.89 -1.73
CA ALA A 878 -23.41 13.88 -1.69
C ALA A 878 -23.05 15.13 -2.53
N LEU A 879 -23.96 16.11 -2.55
CA LEU A 879 -23.72 17.45 -3.05
C LEU A 879 -23.77 18.44 -1.87
N VAL A 880 -23.02 19.53 -1.98
CA VAL A 880 -23.02 20.66 -1.03
C VAL A 880 -23.45 21.93 -1.74
N GLU A 881 -24.23 22.75 -1.03
CA GLU A 881 -24.83 23.96 -1.58
C GLU A 881 -23.91 25.18 -1.44
N ALA A 882 -23.53 25.75 -2.59
CA ALA A 882 -22.73 26.95 -2.70
C ALA A 882 -23.63 28.15 -3.05
N PHE A 883 -23.98 28.93 -2.04
CA PHE A 883 -24.75 30.16 -2.22
C PHE A 883 -23.81 31.34 -2.46
N PRO A 884 -24.01 32.18 -3.50
CA PRO A 884 -23.21 33.37 -3.72
C PRO A 884 -23.08 34.26 -2.47
N GLY A 885 -21.85 34.68 -2.15
CA GLY A 885 -21.54 35.51 -0.99
C GLY A 885 -21.55 34.78 0.36
N LYS A 886 -21.87 33.48 0.41
CA LYS A 886 -21.72 32.64 1.60
C LYS A 886 -20.54 31.68 1.43
N PRO A 887 -19.87 31.27 2.53
CA PRO A 887 -18.83 30.27 2.43
C PRO A 887 -19.39 28.89 2.11
N LEU A 888 -18.65 28.13 1.31
CA LEU A 888 -18.89 26.69 1.07
C LEU A 888 -17.91 25.86 1.90
N PHE A 889 -18.37 24.74 2.46
CA PHE A 889 -17.52 23.73 3.08
C PHE A 889 -17.61 22.42 2.29
N ALA A 890 -16.45 21.82 1.99
CA ALA A 890 -16.36 20.52 1.32
C ALA A 890 -15.14 19.74 1.81
N VAL A 891 -15.09 18.45 1.50
CA VAL A 891 -14.13 17.51 2.05
C VAL A 891 -13.07 17.08 1.03
N ASP A 892 -11.80 17.18 1.44
CA ASP A 892 -10.71 16.41 0.85
C ASP A 892 -10.70 15.03 1.51
N GLU A 893 -11.27 14.05 0.82
CA GLU A 893 -11.50 12.71 1.35
C GLU A 893 -10.18 11.98 1.61
N TYR A 894 -9.21 12.16 0.70
CA TYR A 894 -7.94 11.44 0.76
C TYR A 894 -7.08 11.95 1.92
N ASP A 895 -7.03 13.26 2.06
CA ASP A 895 -6.29 13.93 3.12
C ASP A 895 -7.15 14.13 4.38
N LYS A 896 -8.33 13.51 4.46
CA LYS A 896 -9.14 13.42 5.69
C LYS A 896 -9.45 14.79 6.33
N ARG A 897 -9.73 15.82 5.53
CA ARG A 897 -9.91 17.19 6.03
C ARG A 897 -11.03 17.95 5.34
N THR A 898 -11.61 18.91 6.05
CA THR A 898 -12.63 19.83 5.55
C THR A 898 -11.97 21.16 5.19
N VAL A 899 -12.37 21.73 4.05
CA VAL A 899 -11.91 23.03 3.57
C VAL A 899 -13.06 24.00 3.41
N LYS A 900 -12.73 25.30 3.39
CA LYS A 900 -13.66 26.42 3.23
C LYS A 900 -13.33 27.18 1.94
N TYR A 901 -14.35 27.59 1.21
CA TYR A 901 -14.25 28.42 -0.01
C TYR A 901 -15.10 29.69 0.11
N GLN A 902 -14.77 30.68 -0.72
CA GLN A 902 -15.67 31.77 -1.09
C GLN A 902 -16.41 31.42 -2.38
N VAL A 903 -17.67 31.83 -2.48
CA VAL A 903 -18.54 31.59 -3.64
C VAL A 903 -18.87 32.93 -4.32
N ASP A 904 -18.50 33.07 -5.59
CA ASP A 904 -18.78 34.29 -6.38
C ASP A 904 -20.23 34.34 -6.90
N THR A 905 -20.62 35.46 -7.51
CA THR A 905 -21.97 35.67 -8.05
C THR A 905 -22.34 34.77 -9.23
N GLN A 906 -21.35 34.12 -9.84
CA GLN A 906 -21.51 33.13 -10.90
C GLN A 906 -21.41 31.69 -10.37
N GLY A 907 -21.29 31.52 -9.05
CA GLY A 907 -21.22 30.22 -8.39
C GLY A 907 -19.83 29.57 -8.40
N TYR A 908 -18.77 30.26 -8.83
CA TYR A 908 -17.41 29.70 -8.79
C TYR A 908 -16.78 29.78 -7.40
N LEU A 909 -15.88 28.83 -7.12
CA LEU A 909 -15.12 28.76 -5.87
C LEU A 909 -13.79 29.52 -5.95
N SER A 910 -13.42 30.16 -4.85
CA SER A 910 -12.14 30.86 -4.68
C SER A 910 -11.69 30.85 -3.22
N ASP A 911 -10.47 31.33 -2.93
CA ASP A 911 -9.94 31.51 -1.56
C ASP A 911 -10.11 30.25 -0.69
N LEU A 912 -9.65 29.09 -1.20
CA LEU A 912 -9.62 27.84 -0.46
C LEU A 912 -8.76 28.00 0.80
N ARG A 913 -9.31 27.62 1.95
CA ARG A 913 -8.59 27.54 3.23
C ARG A 913 -8.87 26.21 3.93
N TYR A 914 -7.86 25.61 4.55
CA TYR A 914 -8.06 24.47 5.44
C TYR A 914 -8.87 24.91 6.66
N PHE A 915 -9.94 24.16 6.97
CA PHE A 915 -10.89 24.50 8.03
C PHE A 915 -10.76 23.57 9.24
N ALA A 916 -10.74 22.25 9.02
CA ALA A 916 -10.55 21.25 10.07
C ALA A 916 -9.88 19.99 9.53
N GLU A 917 -8.96 19.37 10.30
CA GLU A 917 -8.33 18.07 9.97
C GLU A 917 -9.27 16.89 10.30
N LYS A 918 -10.53 17.00 9.83
CA LYS A 918 -11.55 15.96 9.83
C LYS A 918 -12.39 16.06 8.57
N GLY A 919 -12.74 14.92 7.98
CA GLY A 919 -13.69 14.82 6.89
C GLY A 919 -13.51 13.56 6.05
N GLU A 920 -14.61 12.85 5.79
CA GLU A 920 -14.66 11.73 4.85
C GLU A 920 -15.56 12.05 3.65
N PHE A 921 -16.86 12.26 3.91
CA PHE A 921 -17.86 12.26 2.84
C PHE A 921 -18.71 13.53 2.76
N SER A 922 -19.02 14.17 3.90
CA SER A 922 -20.02 15.24 3.91
C SER A 922 -19.77 16.27 5.01
N SER A 923 -20.10 17.52 4.72
CA SER A 923 -20.11 18.63 5.66
C SER A 923 -21.30 19.54 5.40
N VAL A 924 -21.99 19.99 6.45
CA VAL A 924 -23.16 20.89 6.35
C VAL A 924 -23.10 22.00 7.41
N PRO A 925 -23.20 23.29 7.03
CA PRO A 925 -23.31 24.38 7.99
C PRO A 925 -24.71 24.46 8.61
N ASP A 926 -24.79 24.82 9.88
CA ASP A 926 -26.05 25.17 10.55
C ASP A 926 -26.34 26.68 10.49
N ALA A 927 -27.51 27.09 10.97
CA ALA A 927 -27.95 28.48 10.96
C ALA A 927 -27.13 29.39 11.92
N GLN A 928 -26.40 28.81 12.87
CA GLN A 928 -25.53 29.51 13.81
C GLN A 928 -24.10 29.67 13.26
N GLY A 929 -23.81 29.05 12.11
CA GLY A 929 -22.50 29.09 11.47
C GLY A 929 -21.54 28.01 11.95
N ASN A 930 -22.00 27.03 12.73
CA ASN A 930 -21.21 25.82 12.98
C ASN A 930 -21.26 24.92 11.76
N VAL A 931 -20.23 24.10 11.57
CA VAL A 931 -20.13 23.13 10.48
C VAL A 931 -20.12 21.72 11.06
N TRP A 932 -21.08 20.91 10.63
CA TRP A 932 -21.21 19.50 10.99
C TRP A 932 -20.52 18.64 9.95
N VAL A 933 -19.61 17.76 10.35
CA VAL A 933 -18.71 17.00 9.49
C VAL A 933 -18.84 15.50 9.78
N ALA A 934 -18.98 14.70 8.73
CA ALA A 934 -18.94 13.23 8.78
C ALA A 934 -17.50 12.71 8.62
N ASP A 935 -17.00 11.98 9.63
CA ASP A 935 -15.66 11.36 9.67
C ASP A 935 -15.65 10.15 10.63
N GLY A 936 -16.24 9.03 10.22
CA GLY A 936 -16.47 7.87 11.08
C GLY A 936 -17.62 8.04 12.08
N ASP A 937 -17.63 9.19 12.77
CA ASP A 937 -18.72 9.73 13.59
C ASP A 937 -19.08 11.15 13.08
N ILE A 938 -19.98 11.86 13.76
CA ILE A 938 -20.33 13.25 13.38
C ILE A 938 -19.70 14.23 14.36
N TYR A 939 -19.05 15.29 13.84
CA TYR A 939 -18.39 16.32 14.63
C TYR A 939 -18.92 17.70 14.27
N SER A 940 -19.05 18.60 15.24
CA SER A 940 -19.37 20.00 14.98
C SER A 940 -18.18 20.91 15.26
N PHE A 941 -17.99 21.91 14.41
CA PHE A 941 -16.94 22.91 14.50
C PHE A 941 -17.55 24.30 14.45
N ASP A 942 -17.02 25.25 15.23
CA ASP A 942 -17.43 26.66 15.10
C ASP A 942 -16.92 27.28 13.79
N ALA A 943 -17.31 28.52 13.51
CA ALA A 943 -16.92 29.23 12.29
C ALA A 943 -15.38 29.43 12.14
N ALA A 944 -14.61 29.24 13.20
CA ALA A 944 -13.14 29.31 13.22
C ALA A 944 -12.47 27.94 13.02
N GLY A 945 -13.24 26.85 12.93
CA GLY A 945 -12.72 25.49 12.76
C GLY A 945 -12.35 24.79 14.06
N LYS A 946 -12.80 25.30 15.22
CA LYS A 946 -12.57 24.65 16.51
C LYS A 946 -13.71 23.68 16.82
N GLN A 947 -13.36 22.43 17.11
CA GLN A 947 -14.33 21.38 17.45
C GLN A 947 -15.12 21.75 18.73
N GLN A 948 -16.45 21.65 18.67
CA GLN A 948 -17.37 21.94 19.77
C GLN A 948 -17.96 20.65 20.36
N GLN A 949 -18.30 19.68 19.51
CA GLN A 949 -18.96 18.44 19.92
C GLN A 949 -18.54 17.26 19.03
N SER A 950 -18.52 16.07 19.63
CA SER A 950 -18.53 14.78 18.93
C SER A 950 -19.85 14.07 19.21
N LEU A 951 -20.45 13.48 18.19
CA LEU A 951 -21.67 12.70 18.26
C LEU A 951 -21.37 11.29 17.76
N ARG A 952 -21.30 10.33 18.68
CA ARG A 952 -21.25 8.90 18.35
C ARG A 952 -22.52 8.48 17.65
N VAL A 953 -22.41 7.89 16.47
CA VAL A 953 -23.55 7.41 15.68
C VAL A 953 -23.54 5.89 15.53
N PRO A 954 -24.71 5.24 15.32
CA PRO A 954 -24.80 3.79 15.20
C PRO A 954 -24.00 3.22 14.02
N GLU A 955 -23.91 3.95 12.91
CA GLU A 955 -23.20 3.55 11.69
C GLU A 955 -22.41 4.74 11.12
N ARG A 956 -21.32 4.44 10.39
CA ARG A 956 -20.51 5.48 9.74
C ARG A 956 -21.39 6.36 8.81
N PRO A 957 -21.41 7.69 9.02
CA PRO A 957 -22.27 8.57 8.25
C PRO A 957 -21.69 8.84 6.86
N SER A 958 -22.55 8.83 5.84
CA SER A 958 -22.14 9.02 4.43
C SER A 958 -22.64 10.33 3.82
N SER A 959 -23.76 10.86 4.30
CA SER A 959 -24.29 12.16 3.89
C SER A 959 -25.13 12.80 5.00
N LEU A 960 -25.15 14.14 5.06
CA LEU A 960 -25.78 14.94 6.11
C LEU A 960 -26.75 15.97 5.51
N ALA A 961 -27.85 16.28 6.20
CA ALA A 961 -28.63 17.50 5.96
C ALA A 961 -29.29 18.00 7.23
N ILE A 962 -29.51 19.31 7.29
CA ILE A 962 -30.15 19.98 8.43
C ILE A 962 -31.49 20.58 7.97
N VAL A 963 -32.56 20.24 8.69
CA VAL A 963 -33.89 20.84 8.53
C VAL A 963 -34.34 21.38 9.88
N GLY A 964 -34.43 22.71 10.00
CA GLY A 964 -34.69 23.37 11.27
C GLY A 964 -33.61 23.04 12.31
N LYS A 965 -33.99 22.37 13.40
CA LYS A 965 -33.08 21.90 14.47
C LYS A 965 -32.76 20.41 14.39
N THR A 966 -33.07 19.76 13.27
CA THR A 966 -32.88 18.33 13.10
C THR A 966 -31.77 18.06 12.11
N LEU A 967 -30.76 17.32 12.54
CA LEU A 967 -29.73 16.77 11.68
C LEU A 967 -30.17 15.36 11.23
N TYR A 968 -30.33 15.19 9.93
CA TYR A 968 -30.53 13.91 9.28
C TYR A 968 -29.22 13.41 8.71
N PHE A 969 -29.01 12.09 8.74
CA PHE A 969 -27.86 11.49 8.08
C PHE A 969 -28.15 10.08 7.59
N THR A 970 -27.53 9.72 6.47
CA THR A 970 -27.45 8.32 6.06
C THR A 970 -26.30 7.64 6.78
N GLY A 971 -26.60 6.56 7.50
CA GLY A 971 -25.62 5.51 7.78
C GLY A 971 -25.46 4.61 6.55
N ARG A 972 -24.61 3.59 6.63
CA ARG A 972 -24.42 2.68 5.50
C ARG A 972 -25.74 1.99 5.12
N THR A 973 -26.44 1.42 6.08
CA THR A 973 -27.63 0.57 5.87
C THR A 973 -28.95 1.19 6.34
N ALA A 974 -28.91 2.42 6.85
CA ALA A 974 -30.04 3.07 7.51
C ALA A 974 -30.06 4.61 7.40
N LEU A 975 -31.23 5.19 7.66
CA LEU A 975 -31.48 6.62 7.80
C LEU A 975 -31.72 6.97 9.27
N TYR A 976 -31.08 8.02 9.74
CA TYR A 976 -31.12 8.45 11.14
C TYR A 976 -31.45 9.95 11.27
N ARG A 977 -31.91 10.35 12.45
CA ARG A 977 -31.98 11.77 12.86
C ARG A 977 -31.52 11.99 14.30
N THR A 978 -31.07 13.21 14.58
CA THR A 978 -30.88 13.72 15.93
C THR A 978 -31.23 15.22 16.00
N THR A 979 -31.45 15.72 17.20
CA THR A 979 -31.72 17.15 17.43
C THR A 979 -30.43 17.88 17.79
N ILE A 980 -30.14 18.96 17.07
CA ILE A 980 -29.02 19.87 17.33
C ILE A 980 -29.52 21.10 18.11
N LYS A 981 -28.63 21.71 18.92
CA LYS A 981 -29.01 22.72 19.92
C LYS A 981 -29.38 24.08 19.31
#